data_AF-A0A916GCL9-F1
#
_entry.id   AF-A0A916GCL9-F1
#
_cell.length_a   1.000
_cell.length_b   1.000
_cell.length_c   1.000
_cell.angle_alpha   90.00
_cell.angle_beta   90.00
_cell.angle_gamma   90.00
#
_symmetry.space_group_name_H-M   'P 1'
#
loop_
_entity.id
_entity.type
_entity.pdbx_description
1 polymer ?
#
loop_
_entity_poly.entity_id
_entity_poly.type
_entity_poly.pdbx_seq_one_letter_code
_entity_poly.pdbx_strand_id
1 'polypeptide(L)'
;MAKKISVQQLSRLSLPEVEAVVQLISKIIPAGNVPGMILSGLARLPGRRIPTQKMQQDVNALFSGVEQILDSAMYGAFFAGPAAVIWGYQNLLKLAGKDVESAFPEGMWQFYAGYALREDTARHANETHGFDTMLNLHNIHLSQVDRLTAWLMTSVSCLHQYNALLKNEWRERVSISLLEESSSARAKRLHREWQMRLPYRREEEAADLDYPGYRQYKFDQFLKRNLQSLPTSEYEKWRTKLKLLEERDLAAYQKQMSILAYLEPGPYGETRIPFNLTEAQIGVIYRDSYYLFPVCEHGSGKPLDVMTARSQVTSMLRSGISSPTKLTTLARTQRATLPELRGKLDPMLVNDLDNLRFAPILISADTRSRLLPLSELRQSERGIGSHALTIFDTGETIVFDQSHIFFDGTWGTALSEIMTNEALSWARYLNMLPSPTPADRRIYTSLALQVSKHDLDLIGKCPRVSVEASAETDKVRLKECVSLRKQFKQRNDLLQLTINDLLILYRAIHAATYKPSPKLLDEIKKLAATQPEIAASLRQLVEEASRTNPAILIPMDASLKIPRERIYPLNMEVPLVELNLLSLHKQTMKMLSAYEESTEDRAAMYANFDHYQRTYLASLAGFGAILNKAKEIAIKGESASVGALKLLAHLPPSLQHILDKIPERFDLLNNILKGREVFSNVGAVAQISTLSRFSTAKDDNLQKQLAWGVLTDSKGVMRISLRDFRPQVATLFAEGIGRRDLANLITQDYLDAYAEGFNAYIRDLSRITSASRETRPAAKPKKRITNNS
;
A
#
# COMPACT_ATOMS: atom_id res chain seq x y z
N MET A 1 -19.94 -11.76 39.05
CA MET A 1 -18.72 -12.60 39.10
C MET A 1 -19.00 -13.92 38.40
N ALA A 2 -18.49 -14.11 37.18
CA ALA A 2 -18.52 -15.38 36.47
C ALA A 2 -17.08 -15.71 36.05
N LYS A 3 -16.59 -16.87 36.49
CA LYS A 3 -15.23 -17.36 36.31
C LYS A 3 -14.81 -17.32 34.84
N LYS A 4 -13.73 -16.59 34.54
CA LYS A 4 -12.90 -16.79 33.35
C LYS A 4 -12.50 -18.26 33.31
N ILE A 5 -13.06 -19.02 32.38
CA ILE A 5 -12.54 -20.35 32.03
C ILE A 5 -11.13 -20.11 31.48
N SER A 6 -10.13 -20.68 32.15
CA SER A 6 -8.72 -20.45 31.85
C SER A 6 -8.35 -21.07 30.51
N VAL A 7 -7.42 -20.41 29.82
CA VAL A 7 -6.74 -20.86 28.58
C VAL A 7 -6.14 -22.28 28.71
N GLN A 8 -6.07 -22.83 29.93
CA GLN A 8 -5.55 -24.15 30.26
C GLN A 8 -6.46 -25.32 29.86
N GLN A 9 -7.76 -25.10 29.59
CA GLN A 9 -8.71 -26.21 29.34
C GLN A 9 -9.06 -26.46 27.85
N LEU A 10 -8.52 -25.68 26.90
CA LEU A 10 -8.86 -25.79 25.47
C LEU A 10 -7.67 -25.96 24.51
N SER A 11 -6.49 -26.33 25.05
CA SER A 11 -5.26 -26.50 24.26
C SER A 11 -4.73 -27.92 24.42
N ARG A 12 -4.66 -28.70 23.33
CA ARG A 12 -3.91 -29.96 23.26
C ARG A 12 -2.39 -29.71 23.03
N LEU A 13 -1.84 -28.70 23.68
CA LEU A 13 -0.40 -28.49 23.84
C LEU A 13 -0.04 -28.62 25.30
N SER A 14 1.14 -29.16 25.58
CA SER A 14 1.67 -29.27 26.93
C SER A 14 2.08 -27.89 27.46
N LEU A 15 1.93 -27.66 28.78
CA LEU A 15 2.30 -26.42 29.48
C LEU A 15 3.67 -25.80 29.07
N PRO A 16 4.74 -26.59 28.83
CA PRO A 16 6.05 -26.06 28.40
C PRO A 16 6.02 -25.32 27.05
N GLU A 17 5.15 -25.73 26.12
CA GLU A 17 5.09 -25.15 24.77
C GLU A 17 4.42 -23.77 24.77
N VAL A 18 3.45 -23.57 25.66
CA VAL A 18 2.79 -22.26 25.88
C VAL A 18 3.74 -21.28 26.53
N GLU A 19 4.54 -21.71 27.51
CA GLU A 19 5.55 -20.88 28.18
C GLU A 19 6.69 -20.48 27.23
N ALA A 20 7.14 -21.38 26.35
CA ALA A 20 8.17 -21.08 25.35
C ALA A 20 7.72 -19.99 24.36
N VAL A 21 6.45 -20.04 23.91
CA VAL A 21 5.87 -19.00 23.03
C VAL A 21 5.75 -17.66 23.76
N VAL A 22 5.32 -17.65 25.02
CA VAL A 22 5.22 -16.43 25.84
C VAL A 22 6.59 -15.80 26.11
N GLN A 23 7.62 -16.60 26.42
CA GLN A 23 8.99 -16.12 26.60
C GLN A 23 9.65 -15.63 25.31
N LEU A 24 9.22 -16.12 24.15
CA LEU A 24 9.71 -15.66 22.86
C LEU A 24 9.08 -14.32 22.46
N ILE A 25 7.79 -14.14 22.72
CA ILE A 25 7.05 -12.90 22.45
C ILE A 25 7.65 -11.72 23.25
N SER A 26 8.05 -11.94 24.50
CA SER A 26 8.65 -10.90 25.35
C SER A 26 10.06 -10.46 24.91
N LYS A 27 10.77 -11.26 24.12
CA LYS A 27 12.10 -10.93 23.56
C LYS A 27 12.04 -10.13 22.26
N ILE A 28 10.90 -10.15 21.57
CA ILE A 28 10.78 -9.63 20.19
C ILE A 28 10.07 -8.26 20.13
N ILE A 29 9.19 -7.95 21.08
CA ILE A 29 8.38 -6.73 21.08
C ILE A 29 8.82 -5.78 22.22
N PRO A 30 9.64 -4.76 21.96
CA PRO A 30 9.88 -3.69 22.92
C PRO A 30 8.61 -2.84 23.01
N ALA A 31 7.90 -2.92 24.14
CA ALA A 31 6.70 -2.12 24.37
C ALA A 31 7.08 -0.64 24.52
N GLY A 32 6.63 0.21 23.57
CA GLY A 32 6.33 1.65 23.72
C GLY A 32 7.38 2.61 24.30
N ASN A 33 8.57 2.14 24.66
CA ASN A 33 9.61 2.90 25.33
C ASN A 33 10.77 3.12 24.36
N VAL A 34 10.92 4.34 23.83
CA VAL A 34 11.91 4.71 22.82
C VAL A 34 13.36 4.39 23.26
N PRO A 35 13.77 4.65 24.51
CA PRO A 35 15.00 4.10 25.08
C PRO A 35 15.10 2.58 24.99
N GLY A 36 14.04 1.84 25.37
CA GLY A 36 13.98 0.37 25.26
C GLY A 36 14.06 -0.15 23.82
N MET A 37 13.62 0.65 22.84
CA MET A 37 13.66 0.36 21.41
C MET A 37 15.08 0.52 20.85
N ILE A 38 15.79 1.59 21.23
CA ILE A 38 17.22 1.77 20.90
C ILE A 38 18.05 0.65 21.55
N LEU A 39 17.75 0.31 22.80
CA LEU A 39 18.40 -0.78 23.55
C LEU A 39 18.14 -2.17 22.95
N SER A 40 16.91 -2.46 22.50
CA SER A 40 16.58 -3.71 21.81
C SER A 40 17.23 -3.83 20.44
N GLY A 41 17.45 -2.71 19.74
CA GLY A 41 18.20 -2.68 18.48
C GLY A 41 19.70 -2.96 18.69
N LEU A 42 20.29 -2.37 19.74
CA LEU A 42 21.70 -2.58 20.11
C LEU A 42 21.98 -4.01 20.62
N ALA A 43 21.02 -4.64 21.30
CA ALA A 43 21.15 -6.02 21.77
C ALA A 43 21.10 -7.09 20.65
N ARG A 44 20.78 -6.70 19.41
CA ARG A 44 20.69 -7.60 18.22
C ARG A 44 21.95 -7.58 17.35
N LEU A 45 23.02 -6.92 17.80
CA LEU A 45 24.32 -6.99 17.13
C LEU A 45 24.82 -8.45 17.07
N PRO A 46 25.47 -8.87 15.97
CA PRO A 46 25.85 -10.26 15.77
C PRO A 46 26.95 -10.65 16.76
N GLY A 47 26.57 -11.34 17.83
CA GLY A 47 27.51 -11.88 18.81
C GLY A 47 26.91 -12.10 20.20
N ARG A 48 26.50 -13.35 20.45
CA ARG A 48 26.21 -13.98 21.76
C ARG A 48 24.83 -13.72 22.40
N ARG A 49 24.20 -14.83 22.78
CA ARG A 49 22.91 -14.93 23.51
C ARG A 49 23.10 -14.57 24.99
N ILE A 50 22.26 -13.70 25.54
CA ILE A 50 22.27 -13.33 26.97
C ILE A 50 21.20 -14.11 27.75
N PRO A 51 21.52 -14.75 28.90
CA PRO A 51 20.56 -15.45 29.75
C PRO A 51 19.54 -14.53 30.46
N THR A 52 18.29 -14.99 30.56
CA THR A 52 17.09 -14.23 30.94
C THR A 52 17.04 -13.67 32.37
N GLN A 53 17.83 -14.19 33.32
CA GLN A 53 17.87 -13.67 34.70
C GLN A 53 18.75 -12.42 34.85
N LYS A 54 19.60 -12.12 33.85
CA LYS A 54 20.50 -10.97 33.86
C LYS A 54 19.88 -9.71 33.22
N MET A 55 18.80 -9.88 32.46
CA MET A 55 18.15 -8.83 31.67
C MET A 55 17.62 -7.63 32.48
N GLN A 56 17.28 -7.79 33.77
CA GLN A 56 16.88 -6.68 34.65
C GLN A 56 18.06 -5.95 35.31
N GLN A 57 19.19 -6.64 35.54
CA GLN A 57 20.44 -6.04 36.03
C GLN A 57 21.25 -5.41 34.88
N ASP A 58 21.11 -5.96 33.66
CA ASP A 58 21.85 -5.54 32.47
C ASP A 58 21.31 -4.24 31.85
N VAL A 59 20.12 -3.72 32.20
CA VAL A 59 19.67 -2.40 31.70
C VAL A 59 20.58 -1.28 32.21
N ASN A 60 21.03 -1.36 33.47
CA ASN A 60 21.96 -0.38 34.05
C ASN A 60 23.42 -0.66 33.64
N ALA A 61 23.79 -1.91 33.35
CA ALA A 61 25.12 -2.28 32.85
C ALA A 61 25.27 -2.17 31.31
N LEU A 62 24.17 -2.08 30.56
CA LEU A 62 24.15 -1.78 29.12
C LEU A 62 24.62 -0.36 28.85
N PHE A 63 24.37 0.58 29.78
CA PHE A 63 24.87 1.96 29.67
C PHE A 63 26.40 2.02 29.69
N SER A 64 27.08 1.16 30.45
CA SER A 64 28.54 1.06 30.43
C SER A 64 29.09 0.18 29.30
N GLY A 65 28.29 -0.76 28.77
CA GLY A 65 28.68 -1.62 27.66
C GLY A 65 28.55 -0.97 26.26
N VAL A 66 27.61 -0.05 26.05
CA VAL A 66 27.43 0.66 24.77
C VAL A 66 28.51 1.73 24.56
N GLU A 67 29.00 2.35 25.63
CA GLU A 67 30.19 3.23 25.63
C GLU A 67 31.47 2.53 25.15
N GLN A 68 31.53 1.18 25.21
CA GLN A 68 32.69 0.40 24.77
C GLN A 68 32.62 -0.07 23.31
N ILE A 69 31.44 -0.04 22.66
CA ILE A 69 31.23 -0.63 21.32
C ILE A 69 31.13 0.44 20.23
N LEU A 70 30.56 1.60 20.54
CA LEU A 70 30.67 2.80 19.73
C LEU A 70 31.67 3.71 20.45
N ASP A 71 32.58 4.34 19.71
CA ASP A 71 33.48 5.35 20.28
C ASP A 71 32.62 6.32 21.13
N SER A 72 32.99 6.53 22.40
CA SER A 72 32.14 7.25 23.37
C SER A 72 31.72 8.64 22.87
N ALA A 73 32.57 9.23 22.03
CA ALA A 73 32.29 10.46 21.29
C ALA A 73 31.17 10.31 20.25
N MET A 74 31.11 9.23 19.47
CA MET A 74 30.03 9.01 18.48
C MET A 74 28.68 8.71 19.15
N TYR A 75 28.66 7.88 20.20
CA TYR A 75 27.42 7.59 20.91
C TYR A 75 26.86 8.84 21.59
N GLY A 76 27.73 9.61 22.26
CA GLY A 76 27.39 10.90 22.85
C GLY A 76 26.90 11.92 21.83
N ALA A 77 27.62 12.09 20.72
CA ALA A 77 27.33 13.13 19.73
C ALA A 77 26.13 12.82 18.82
N PHE A 78 25.94 11.57 18.40
CA PHE A 78 24.96 11.21 17.36
C PHE A 78 23.68 10.57 17.89
N PHE A 79 23.67 10.04 19.12
CA PHE A 79 22.51 9.33 19.66
C PHE A 79 22.05 9.89 21.00
N ALA A 80 22.90 9.86 22.04
CA ALA A 80 22.51 10.24 23.39
C ALA A 80 22.24 11.76 23.52
N GLY A 81 23.10 12.60 22.94
CA GLY A 81 22.96 14.05 22.92
C GLY A 81 21.67 14.51 22.23
N PRO A 82 21.45 14.18 20.94
CA PRO A 82 20.22 14.55 20.25
C PRO A 82 18.96 13.99 20.91
N ALA A 83 18.97 12.75 21.39
CA ALA A 83 17.83 12.16 22.08
C ALA A 83 17.51 12.87 23.41
N ALA A 84 18.53 13.24 24.19
CA ALA A 84 18.37 13.99 25.43
C ALA A 84 17.86 15.42 25.17
N VAL A 85 18.33 16.07 24.10
CA VAL A 85 17.86 17.40 23.66
C VAL A 85 16.40 17.34 23.20
N ILE A 86 16.03 16.37 22.36
CA ILE A 86 14.63 16.17 21.92
C ILE A 86 13.74 15.86 23.12
N TRP A 87 14.19 14.98 24.02
CA TRP A 87 13.43 14.64 25.22
C TRP A 87 13.27 15.85 26.15
N GLY A 88 14.32 16.64 26.37
CA GLY A 88 14.27 17.89 27.12
C GLY A 88 13.30 18.88 26.49
N TYR A 89 13.37 19.07 25.17
CA TYR A 89 12.47 19.94 24.41
C TYR A 89 11.00 19.49 24.50
N GLN A 90 10.72 18.19 24.33
CA GLN A 90 9.36 17.65 24.45
C GLN A 90 8.80 17.80 25.87
N ASN A 91 9.63 17.66 26.92
CA ASN A 91 9.18 17.93 28.29
C ASN A 91 8.92 19.42 28.54
N LEU A 92 9.74 20.32 27.96
CA LEU A 92 9.48 21.76 28.03
C LEU A 92 8.17 22.13 27.32
N LEU A 93 7.87 21.53 26.17
CA LEU A 93 6.60 21.72 25.47
C LEU A 93 5.40 21.23 26.28
N LYS A 94 5.52 20.06 26.92
CA LYS A 94 4.49 19.54 27.84
C LYS A 94 4.28 20.46 29.03
N LEU A 95 5.35 20.96 29.63
CA LEU A 95 5.30 21.93 30.73
C LEU A 95 4.69 23.27 30.29
N ALA A 96 4.84 23.65 29.02
CA ALA A 96 4.21 24.81 28.41
C ALA A 96 2.74 24.56 27.98
N GLY A 97 2.15 23.40 28.33
CA GLY A 97 0.77 23.07 28.03
C GLY A 97 0.48 22.69 26.56
N LYS A 98 1.52 22.46 25.74
CA LYS A 98 1.34 21.99 24.36
C LYS A 98 1.16 20.48 24.35
N ASP A 99 -0.04 20.05 23.97
CA ASP A 99 -0.35 18.65 23.77
C ASP A 99 0.32 18.12 22.48
N VAL A 100 0.82 16.88 22.51
CA VAL A 100 1.46 16.23 21.35
C VAL A 100 0.43 16.04 20.23
N GLU A 101 -0.81 15.67 20.57
CA GLU A 101 -1.88 15.47 19.58
C GLU A 101 -2.27 16.77 18.88
N SER A 102 -2.04 17.93 19.51
CA SER A 102 -2.27 19.24 18.86
C SER A 102 -1.30 19.55 17.71
N ALA A 103 -0.17 18.84 17.61
CA ALA A 103 0.72 18.93 16.45
C ALA A 103 0.14 18.27 15.19
N PHE A 104 -0.91 17.46 15.35
CA PHE A 104 -1.49 16.62 14.30
C PHE A 104 -2.97 16.95 14.10
N PRO A 105 -3.35 18.20 13.78
CA PRO A 105 -4.75 18.62 13.65
C PRO A 105 -5.51 17.83 12.56
N GLU A 106 -4.77 17.39 11.54
CA GLU A 106 -5.27 16.58 10.43
C GLU A 106 -4.81 15.12 10.53
N GLY A 107 -4.41 14.65 11.73
CA GLY A 107 -3.95 13.27 11.98
C GLY A 107 -2.46 13.01 11.68
N MET A 108 -1.93 11.93 12.23
CA MET A 108 -0.52 11.52 12.12
C MET A 108 -0.11 11.24 10.67
N TRP A 109 -1.03 10.71 9.86
CA TRP A 109 -0.76 10.43 8.45
C TRP A 109 -0.48 11.70 7.65
N GLN A 110 -1.22 12.78 7.90
CA GLN A 110 -0.99 14.04 7.18
C GLN A 110 0.40 14.60 7.49
N PHE A 111 0.87 14.42 8.73
CA PHE A 111 2.24 14.74 9.10
C PHE A 111 3.25 13.84 8.38
N TYR A 112 3.05 12.52 8.38
CA TYR A 112 3.91 11.60 7.62
C TYR A 112 3.97 11.94 6.12
N ALA A 113 2.84 12.32 5.51
CA ALA A 113 2.78 12.73 4.12
C ALA A 113 3.52 14.05 3.84
N GLY A 114 3.45 15.02 4.75
CA GLY A 114 4.19 16.29 4.62
C GLY A 114 5.69 16.17 4.90
N TYR A 115 6.09 15.17 5.69
CA TYR A 115 7.45 15.00 6.19
C TYR A 115 8.28 13.95 5.44
N ALA A 116 7.70 12.81 5.07
CA ALA A 116 8.43 11.63 4.55
C ALA A 116 7.98 11.18 3.15
N LEU A 117 7.01 11.85 2.54
CA LEU A 117 6.58 11.56 1.17
C LEU A 117 6.94 12.74 0.26
N ARG A 118 7.57 12.42 -0.85
CA ARG A 118 7.70 13.31 -2.00
C ARG A 118 6.81 12.80 -3.11
N GLU A 119 6.16 13.72 -3.81
CA GLU A 119 5.17 13.31 -4.80
C GLU A 119 5.77 12.38 -5.86
N ASP A 120 7.01 12.61 -6.25
CA ASP A 120 7.69 11.90 -7.34
C ASP A 120 7.76 10.39 -7.13
N THR A 121 7.96 9.93 -5.89
CA THR A 121 8.00 8.51 -5.53
C THR A 121 6.68 8.03 -4.91
N ALA A 122 5.93 8.93 -4.28
CA ALA A 122 4.73 8.65 -3.52
C ALA A 122 3.46 8.58 -4.37
N ARG A 123 3.45 7.84 -5.48
CA ARG A 123 2.20 7.54 -6.21
C ARG A 123 1.98 6.04 -6.34
N HIS A 124 0.74 5.63 -6.18
CA HIS A 124 0.26 4.28 -6.46
C HIS A 124 -0.60 4.29 -7.72
N ALA A 125 -0.74 3.14 -8.37
CA ALA A 125 -1.56 3.00 -9.56
C ALA A 125 -2.53 1.84 -9.42
N ASN A 126 -3.72 1.99 -9.97
CA ASN A 126 -4.67 0.88 -10.12
C ASN A 126 -5.34 0.90 -11.49
N GLU A 127 -5.77 -0.26 -11.95
CA GLU A 127 -6.48 -0.42 -13.23
C GLU A 127 -7.90 -0.91 -13.02
N THR A 128 -8.84 -0.33 -13.77
CA THR A 128 -10.20 -0.83 -13.91
C THR A 128 -10.48 -1.24 -15.36
N HIS A 129 -11.27 -2.29 -15.55
CA HIS A 129 -11.71 -2.73 -16.88
C HIS A 129 -13.20 -2.45 -17.14
N GLY A 130 -13.91 -1.88 -16.15
CA GLY A 130 -15.36 -1.81 -16.13
C GLY A 130 -15.99 -0.99 -17.25
N PHE A 131 -15.37 0.14 -17.59
CA PHE A 131 -15.85 1.04 -18.64
C PHE A 131 -15.97 0.30 -19.98
N ASP A 132 -14.84 -0.16 -20.53
CA ASP A 132 -14.78 -0.85 -21.82
C ASP A 132 -15.52 -2.19 -21.82
N THR A 133 -15.44 -2.95 -20.72
CA THR A 133 -16.15 -4.24 -20.61
C THR A 133 -17.65 -4.07 -20.74
N MET A 134 -18.22 -3.05 -20.09
CA MET A 134 -19.66 -2.80 -20.12
C MET A 134 -20.11 -2.21 -21.46
N LEU A 135 -19.32 -1.33 -22.08
CA LEU A 135 -19.63 -0.83 -23.42
C LEU A 135 -19.69 -1.98 -24.43
N ASN A 136 -18.71 -2.88 -24.40
CA ASN A 136 -18.66 -4.05 -25.26
C ASN A 136 -19.83 -5.01 -24.97
N LEU A 137 -20.14 -5.28 -23.69
CA LEU A 137 -21.26 -6.15 -23.32
C LEU A 137 -22.62 -5.64 -23.84
N HIS A 138 -22.79 -4.32 -23.91
CA HIS A 138 -24.02 -3.67 -24.37
C HIS A 138 -23.96 -3.19 -25.83
N ASN A 139 -22.91 -3.55 -26.58
CA ASN A 139 -22.66 -3.09 -27.96
C ASN A 139 -22.73 -1.56 -28.13
N ILE A 140 -22.33 -0.81 -27.10
CA ILE A 140 -22.26 0.65 -27.12
C ILE A 140 -20.94 1.06 -27.77
N HIS A 141 -21.02 1.81 -28.86
CA HIS A 141 -19.85 2.30 -29.60
C HIS A 141 -19.76 3.82 -29.45
N LEU A 142 -18.74 4.28 -28.72
CA LEU A 142 -18.51 5.71 -28.54
C LEU A 142 -17.54 6.25 -29.60
N SER A 143 -17.82 7.45 -30.09
CA SER A 143 -16.81 8.23 -30.80
C SER A 143 -15.67 8.63 -29.84
N GLN A 144 -14.51 9.01 -30.38
CA GLN A 144 -13.40 9.54 -29.57
C GLN A 144 -13.83 10.77 -28.76
N VAL A 145 -14.68 11.63 -29.36
CA VAL A 145 -15.28 12.78 -28.67
C VAL A 145 -16.08 12.31 -27.46
N ASP A 146 -16.99 11.36 -27.64
CA ASP A 146 -17.89 10.92 -26.58
C ASP A 146 -17.16 10.17 -25.46
N ARG A 147 -16.15 9.36 -25.82
CA ARG A 147 -15.29 8.69 -24.84
C ARG A 147 -14.56 9.70 -23.95
N LEU A 148 -13.90 10.69 -24.56
CA LEU A 148 -13.18 11.72 -23.82
C LEU A 148 -14.14 12.62 -23.02
N THR A 149 -15.30 12.95 -23.59
CA THR A 149 -16.36 13.70 -22.89
C THR A 149 -16.85 12.95 -21.67
N ALA A 150 -17.03 11.62 -21.74
CA ALA A 150 -17.46 10.82 -20.60
C ALA A 150 -16.48 10.92 -19.42
N TRP A 151 -15.17 10.83 -19.68
CA TRP A 151 -14.13 10.95 -18.64
C TRP A 151 -13.95 12.39 -18.14
N LEU A 152 -14.10 13.38 -19.03
CA LEU A 152 -14.12 14.79 -18.64
C LEU A 152 -15.28 15.07 -17.69
N MET A 153 -16.50 14.67 -18.05
CA MET A 153 -17.69 14.85 -17.22
C MET A 153 -17.64 14.06 -15.92
N THR A 154 -17.07 12.86 -15.95
CA THR A 154 -16.79 12.09 -14.73
C THR A 154 -15.88 12.85 -13.77
N SER A 155 -14.84 13.49 -14.30
CA SER A 155 -13.90 14.27 -13.49
C SER A 155 -14.56 15.53 -12.93
N VAL A 156 -15.41 16.20 -13.72
CA VAL A 156 -16.25 17.32 -13.26
C VAL A 156 -17.21 16.88 -12.16
N SER A 157 -18.03 15.85 -12.39
CA SER A 157 -18.95 15.28 -11.38
C SER A 157 -18.21 14.89 -10.10
N CYS A 158 -17.05 14.25 -10.23
CA CYS A 158 -16.23 13.81 -9.11
C CYS A 158 -15.83 15.00 -8.22
N LEU A 159 -15.33 16.10 -8.78
CA LEU A 159 -14.93 17.28 -8.01
C LEU A 159 -16.13 17.95 -7.31
N HIS A 160 -17.27 18.06 -7.98
CA HIS A 160 -18.49 18.63 -7.40
C HIS A 160 -19.07 17.78 -6.26
N GLN A 161 -18.96 16.45 -6.36
CA GLN A 161 -19.50 15.51 -5.38
C GLN A 161 -18.49 15.05 -4.32
N TYR A 162 -17.22 15.47 -4.43
CA TYR A 162 -16.11 14.90 -3.65
C TYR A 162 -16.32 15.00 -2.14
N ASN A 163 -16.78 16.14 -1.64
CA ASN A 163 -17.07 16.32 -0.21
C ASN A 163 -18.19 15.40 0.28
N ALA A 164 -19.22 15.15 -0.53
CA ALA A 164 -20.30 14.22 -0.19
C ALA A 164 -19.80 12.77 -0.17
N LEU A 165 -18.91 12.41 -1.10
CA LEU A 165 -18.24 11.10 -1.10
C LEU A 165 -17.40 10.89 0.15
N LEU A 166 -16.60 11.88 0.55
CA LEU A 166 -15.81 11.84 1.79
C LEU A 166 -16.70 11.78 3.03
N LYS A 167 -17.85 12.49 3.03
CA LYS A 167 -18.83 12.41 4.12
C LYS A 167 -19.38 11.00 4.28
N ASN A 168 -19.72 10.33 3.18
CA ASN A 168 -20.19 8.95 3.21
C ASN A 168 -19.11 8.02 3.77
N GLU A 169 -17.89 8.16 3.28
CA GLU A 169 -16.74 7.35 3.72
C GLU A 169 -16.50 7.50 5.23
N TRP A 170 -16.45 8.74 5.73
CA TRP A 170 -16.31 9.04 7.16
C TRP A 170 -17.45 8.44 7.97
N ARG A 171 -18.69 8.69 7.54
CA ARG A 171 -19.90 8.24 8.24
C ARG A 171 -19.95 6.72 8.32
N GLU A 172 -19.59 6.02 7.25
CA GLU A 172 -19.54 4.57 7.20
C GLU A 172 -18.58 3.99 8.24
N ARG A 173 -17.35 4.51 8.30
CA ARG A 173 -16.34 4.05 9.26
C ARG A 173 -16.71 4.37 10.69
N VAL A 174 -17.06 5.62 10.99
CA VAL A 174 -17.38 6.05 12.36
C VAL A 174 -18.62 5.34 12.88
N SER A 175 -19.67 5.23 12.07
CA SER A 175 -20.90 4.53 12.47
C SER A 175 -20.64 3.08 12.84
N ILE A 176 -19.86 2.35 12.01
CA ILE A 176 -19.51 0.96 12.27
C ILE A 176 -18.59 0.83 13.49
N SER A 177 -17.56 1.68 13.62
CA SER A 177 -16.64 1.67 14.76
C SER A 177 -17.38 1.87 16.09
N LEU A 178 -18.33 2.81 16.13
CA LEU A 178 -19.14 3.04 17.33
C LEU A 178 -20.02 1.82 17.68
N LEU A 179 -20.49 1.06 16.70
CA LEU A 179 -21.24 -0.19 16.93
C LEU A 179 -20.33 -1.30 17.45
N GLU A 180 -19.08 -1.34 16.99
CA GLU A 180 -18.07 -2.27 17.49
C GLU A 180 -17.71 -2.02 18.96
N GLU A 181 -17.77 -0.77 19.41
CA GLU A 181 -17.56 -0.39 20.80
C GLU A 181 -18.74 -0.78 21.71
N SER A 182 -19.98 -0.81 21.20
CA SER A 182 -21.19 -0.93 22.03
C SER A 182 -21.61 -2.36 22.39
N SER A 183 -21.43 -3.40 21.55
CA SER A 183 -21.66 -4.81 21.97
C SER A 183 -21.25 -5.93 20.97
N SER A 184 -20.70 -7.03 21.53
CA SER A 184 -20.61 -8.43 21.00
C SER A 184 -19.66 -8.79 19.84
N ALA A 185 -19.28 -10.08 19.76
CA ALA A 185 -18.47 -10.69 18.69
C ALA A 185 -19.07 -10.55 17.28
N ARG A 186 -20.35 -10.17 17.18
CA ARG A 186 -21.06 -9.89 15.92
C ARG A 186 -20.59 -8.57 15.31
N ALA A 187 -20.26 -7.57 16.12
CA ALA A 187 -19.88 -6.25 15.64
C ALA A 187 -18.57 -6.29 14.84
N LYS A 188 -17.60 -7.13 15.24
CA LYS A 188 -16.31 -7.34 14.53
C LYS A 188 -16.43 -7.83 13.08
N ARG A 189 -17.63 -8.19 12.61
CA ARG A 189 -17.89 -8.64 11.23
C ARG A 189 -18.59 -7.57 10.39
N LEU A 190 -19.13 -6.52 11.01
CA LEU A 190 -19.97 -5.52 10.33
C LEU A 190 -19.21 -4.78 9.25
N HIS A 191 -17.96 -4.40 9.51
CA HIS A 191 -17.13 -3.75 8.51
C HIS A 191 -16.96 -4.63 7.26
N ARG A 192 -16.62 -5.91 7.46
CA ARG A 192 -16.47 -6.86 6.36
C ARG A 192 -17.79 -7.11 5.62
N GLU A 193 -18.90 -7.19 6.34
CA GLU A 193 -20.24 -7.36 5.75
C GLU A 193 -20.64 -6.15 4.90
N TRP A 194 -20.33 -4.93 5.36
CA TRP A 194 -20.54 -3.71 4.58
C TRP A 194 -19.66 -3.66 3.34
N GLN A 195 -18.36 -3.95 3.47
CA GLN A 195 -17.43 -3.98 2.31
C GLN A 195 -17.91 -4.92 1.20
N MET A 196 -18.50 -6.08 1.54
CA MET A 196 -19.03 -7.01 0.53
C MET A 196 -20.29 -6.50 -0.19
N ARG A 197 -20.98 -5.50 0.37
CA ARG A 197 -22.23 -4.92 -0.16
C ARG A 197 -22.06 -3.49 -0.67
N LEU A 198 -20.87 -2.91 -0.53
CA LEU A 198 -20.61 -1.52 -0.84
C LEU A 198 -20.99 -1.23 -2.31
N PRO A 199 -21.95 -0.33 -2.57
CA PRO A 199 -22.37 -0.05 -3.93
C PRO A 199 -21.37 0.87 -4.61
N TYR A 200 -20.81 0.43 -5.73
CA TYR A 200 -19.96 1.26 -6.59
C TYR A 200 -20.69 1.85 -7.81
N ARG A 201 -21.96 1.48 -8.00
CA ARG A 201 -22.85 2.01 -9.05
C ARG A 201 -24.25 2.22 -8.50
N ARG A 202 -25.01 3.11 -9.14
CA ARG A 202 -26.45 3.26 -8.89
C ARG A 202 -27.21 2.10 -9.55
N GLU A 203 -28.22 1.58 -8.86
CA GLU A 203 -29.22 0.68 -9.45
C GLU A 203 -30.32 1.49 -10.15
N GLU A 204 -31.04 0.89 -11.09
CA GLU A 204 -32.04 1.57 -11.93
C GLU A 204 -33.17 2.21 -11.10
N GLU A 205 -33.53 1.61 -9.97
CA GLU A 205 -34.57 2.09 -9.04
C GLU A 205 -34.19 3.38 -8.28
N ALA A 206 -32.94 3.86 -8.42
CA ALA A 206 -32.43 5.04 -7.73
C ALA A 206 -32.08 6.20 -8.69
N ALA A 207 -32.83 6.33 -9.78
CA ALA A 207 -32.61 7.37 -10.80
C ALA A 207 -32.66 8.80 -10.23
N ASP A 208 -33.49 9.04 -9.21
CA ASP A 208 -33.70 10.36 -8.60
C ASP A 208 -32.57 10.79 -7.63
N LEU A 209 -31.63 9.89 -7.32
CA LEU A 209 -30.52 10.17 -6.42
C LEU A 209 -29.21 10.29 -7.21
N ASP A 210 -28.36 11.23 -6.81
CA ASP A 210 -26.96 11.18 -7.20
C ASP A 210 -26.25 9.99 -6.53
N TYR A 211 -25.03 9.67 -6.99
CA TYR A 211 -24.32 8.51 -6.46
C TYR A 211 -24.01 8.64 -4.95
N PRO A 212 -23.54 9.79 -4.42
CA PRO A 212 -23.38 9.97 -2.98
C PRO A 212 -24.68 9.74 -2.19
N GLY A 213 -25.81 10.30 -2.62
CA GLY A 213 -27.10 10.11 -1.97
C GLY A 213 -27.57 8.66 -2.00
N TYR A 214 -27.37 7.97 -3.12
CA TYR A 214 -27.68 6.54 -3.23
C TYR A 214 -26.82 5.66 -2.29
N ARG A 215 -25.50 5.91 -2.23
CA ARG A 215 -24.60 5.19 -1.32
C ARG A 215 -25.00 5.41 0.14
N GLN A 216 -25.34 6.64 0.50
CA GLN A 216 -25.86 6.98 1.82
C GLN A 216 -27.14 6.19 2.14
N TYR A 217 -28.10 6.17 1.21
CA TYR A 217 -29.35 5.44 1.36
C TYR A 217 -29.14 3.93 1.61
N LYS A 218 -28.27 3.28 0.82
CA LYS A 218 -27.93 1.86 1.01
C LYS A 218 -27.24 1.61 2.36
N PHE A 219 -26.38 2.53 2.79
CA PHE A 219 -25.74 2.43 4.09
C PHE A 219 -26.75 2.59 5.24
N ASP A 220 -27.71 3.50 5.12
CA ASP A 220 -28.78 3.69 6.10
C ASP A 220 -29.67 2.43 6.23
N GLN A 221 -29.97 1.77 5.11
CA GLN A 221 -30.64 0.47 5.13
C GLN A 221 -29.81 -0.60 5.85
N PHE A 222 -28.50 -0.65 5.60
CA PHE A 222 -27.59 -1.56 6.28
C PHE A 222 -27.54 -1.28 7.79
N LEU A 223 -27.39 -0.02 8.19
CA LEU A 223 -27.36 0.39 9.60
C LEU A 223 -28.67 0.08 10.31
N LYS A 224 -29.83 0.40 9.71
CA LYS A 224 -31.15 0.16 10.32
C LYS A 224 -31.33 -1.28 10.79
N ARG A 225 -30.91 -2.26 9.98
CA ARG A 225 -30.98 -3.69 10.32
C ARG A 225 -30.11 -4.06 11.52
N ASN A 226 -28.96 -3.40 11.67
CA ASN A 226 -28.00 -3.68 12.76
C ASN A 226 -28.34 -2.90 14.04
N LEU A 227 -28.93 -1.72 13.91
CA LEU A 227 -29.36 -0.88 15.04
C LEU A 227 -30.63 -1.40 15.70
N GLN A 228 -31.53 -2.04 14.96
CA GLN A 228 -32.78 -2.61 15.48
C GLN A 228 -32.57 -3.64 16.60
N SER A 229 -31.41 -4.30 16.66
CA SER A 229 -31.08 -5.26 17.72
C SER A 229 -30.50 -4.63 18.99
N LEU A 230 -30.23 -3.33 19.00
CA LEU A 230 -29.65 -2.66 20.17
C LEU A 230 -30.72 -2.25 21.19
N PRO A 231 -30.44 -2.36 22.49
CA PRO A 231 -31.26 -1.71 23.52
C PRO A 231 -31.38 -0.20 23.28
N THR A 232 -32.53 0.39 23.59
CA THR A 232 -32.80 1.83 23.39
C THR A 232 -31.73 2.74 23.99
N SER A 233 -31.22 2.39 25.17
CA SER A 233 -30.16 3.15 25.84
C SER A 233 -28.81 3.10 25.12
N GLU A 234 -28.48 2.00 24.44
CA GLU A 234 -27.28 1.87 23.61
C GLU A 234 -27.44 2.59 22.28
N TYR A 235 -28.64 2.51 21.68
CA TYR A 235 -28.96 3.25 20.46
C TYR A 235 -28.83 4.77 20.67
N GLU A 236 -29.41 5.32 21.74
CA GLU A 236 -29.30 6.76 22.01
C GLU A 236 -27.84 7.18 22.30
N LYS A 237 -27.07 6.37 23.05
CA LYS A 237 -25.63 6.62 23.24
C LYS A 237 -24.86 6.66 21.92
N TRP A 238 -25.10 5.67 21.05
CA TRP A 238 -24.49 5.60 19.72
C TRP A 238 -24.85 6.84 18.89
N ARG A 239 -26.13 7.21 18.85
CA ARG A 239 -26.65 8.35 18.10
C ARG A 239 -26.06 9.68 18.57
N THR A 240 -26.05 9.93 19.88
CA THR A 240 -25.46 11.15 20.46
C THR A 240 -23.98 11.24 20.17
N LYS A 241 -23.23 10.13 20.30
CA LYS A 241 -21.79 10.11 20.03
C LYS A 241 -21.49 10.34 18.55
N LEU A 242 -22.26 9.73 17.64
CA LEU A 242 -22.09 9.94 16.20
C LEU A 242 -22.29 11.41 15.83
N LYS A 243 -23.35 12.05 16.34
CA LYS A 243 -23.62 13.47 16.06
C LYS A 243 -22.50 14.39 16.56
N LEU A 244 -22.00 14.14 17.78
CA LEU A 244 -20.89 14.92 18.35
C LEU A 244 -19.61 14.77 17.53
N LEU A 245 -19.31 13.55 17.06
CA LEU A 245 -18.15 13.31 16.20
C LEU A 245 -18.32 13.95 14.81
N GLU A 246 -19.53 13.98 14.26
CA GLU A 246 -19.80 14.62 12.96
C GLU A 246 -19.54 16.13 13.04
N GLU A 247 -20.01 16.79 14.09
CA GLU A 247 -19.80 18.22 14.32
C GLU A 247 -18.32 18.56 14.56
N ARG A 248 -17.58 17.66 15.20
CA ARG A 248 -16.17 17.90 15.58
C ARG A 248 -15.16 17.52 14.50
N ASP A 249 -15.33 16.38 13.85
CA ASP A 249 -14.25 15.72 13.09
C ASP A 249 -14.46 15.72 11.57
N LEU A 250 -15.69 15.83 11.07
CA LEU A 250 -15.98 15.66 9.63
C LEU A 250 -15.31 16.73 8.77
N ALA A 251 -15.37 18.01 9.17
CA ALA A 251 -14.80 19.10 8.38
C ALA A 251 -13.27 18.99 8.27
N ALA A 252 -12.60 18.61 9.36
CA ALA A 252 -11.15 18.35 9.36
C ALA A 252 -10.80 17.19 8.44
N TYR A 253 -11.59 16.11 8.48
CA TYR A 253 -11.42 14.96 7.60
C TYR A 253 -11.59 15.33 6.11
N GLN A 254 -12.63 16.08 5.78
CA GLN A 254 -12.86 16.54 4.40
C GLN A 254 -11.73 17.42 3.89
N LYS A 255 -11.24 18.35 4.73
CA LYS A 255 -10.08 19.20 4.39
C LYS A 255 -8.83 18.35 4.17
N GLN A 256 -8.55 17.42 5.08
CA GLN A 256 -7.41 16.50 4.97
C GLN A 256 -7.47 15.70 3.67
N MET A 257 -8.63 15.17 3.28
CA MET A 257 -8.77 14.29 2.12
C MET A 257 -9.05 15.00 0.80
N SER A 258 -9.29 16.31 0.83
CA SER A 258 -9.65 17.10 -0.35
C SER A 258 -8.60 17.04 -1.45
N ILE A 259 -9.05 16.92 -2.70
CA ILE A 259 -8.19 16.99 -3.88
C ILE A 259 -8.22 18.37 -4.54
N LEU A 260 -8.99 19.32 -3.99
CA LEU A 260 -8.99 20.73 -4.40
C LEU A 260 -7.80 21.47 -3.76
N ALA A 261 -6.61 20.95 -4.02
CA ALA A 261 -5.35 21.55 -3.62
C ALA A 261 -4.25 21.12 -4.59
N TYR A 262 -3.25 21.97 -4.79
CA TYR A 262 -2.03 21.61 -5.51
C TYR A 262 -0.89 21.41 -4.53
N LEU A 263 0.15 20.70 -4.97
CA LEU A 263 1.38 20.52 -4.21
C LEU A 263 2.44 21.53 -4.60
N GLU A 264 2.81 22.36 -3.62
CA GLU A 264 3.95 23.27 -3.69
C GLU A 264 5.19 22.59 -3.11
N PRO A 265 6.25 22.39 -3.92
CA PRO A 265 7.46 21.74 -3.45
C PRO A 265 8.21 22.68 -2.52
N GLY A 266 8.61 22.17 -1.36
CA GLY A 266 9.61 22.80 -0.50
C GLY A 266 10.94 22.04 -0.52
N PRO A 267 12.01 22.63 0.04
CA PRO A 267 13.28 21.92 0.20
C PRO A 267 13.14 20.65 1.07
N TYR A 268 12.18 20.62 2.00
CA TYR A 268 12.04 19.56 3.01
C TYR A 268 10.72 18.79 2.98
N GLY A 269 9.73 19.21 2.19
CA GLY A 269 8.46 18.49 2.09
C GLY A 269 7.57 19.03 0.97
N GLU A 270 6.33 18.56 0.94
CA GLU A 270 5.28 19.07 0.06
C GLU A 270 4.26 19.86 0.88
N THR A 271 3.88 21.03 0.39
CA THR A 271 2.82 21.83 0.99
C THR A 271 1.56 21.74 0.13
N ARG A 272 0.43 21.36 0.74
CA ARG A 272 -0.88 21.40 0.08
C ARG A 272 -1.42 22.81 0.14
N ILE A 273 -1.61 23.42 -1.03
CA ILE A 273 -2.22 24.73 -1.16
C ILE A 273 -3.66 24.55 -1.66
N PRO A 274 -4.67 24.74 -0.79
CA PRO A 274 -6.07 24.59 -1.18
C PRO A 274 -6.50 25.71 -2.13
N PHE A 275 -7.43 25.40 -3.01
CA PHE A 275 -8.10 26.35 -3.91
C PHE A 275 -9.60 26.05 -4.00
N ASN A 276 -10.38 27.01 -4.49
CA ASN A 276 -11.83 26.86 -4.59
C ASN A 276 -12.21 26.04 -5.81
N LEU A 277 -13.39 25.38 -5.75
CA LEU A 277 -13.92 24.61 -6.87
C LEU A 277 -14.08 25.45 -8.15
N THR A 278 -14.38 26.75 -8.04
CA THR A 278 -14.51 27.67 -9.17
C THR A 278 -13.19 27.96 -9.88
N GLU A 279 -12.06 27.75 -9.21
CA GLU A 279 -10.71 27.89 -9.79
C GLU A 279 -10.25 26.58 -10.44
N ALA A 280 -10.88 25.46 -10.07
CA ALA A 280 -10.49 24.13 -10.53
C ALA A 280 -10.70 23.96 -12.04
N GLN A 281 -9.75 23.26 -12.65
CA GLN A 281 -9.77 22.85 -14.05
C GLN A 281 -9.64 21.32 -14.16
N ILE A 282 -10.03 20.76 -15.30
CA ILE A 282 -9.62 19.40 -15.70
C ILE A 282 -8.55 19.55 -16.78
N GLY A 283 -7.39 18.92 -16.55
CA GLY A 283 -6.34 18.88 -17.58
C GLY A 283 -6.57 17.71 -18.52
N VAL A 284 -6.53 17.96 -19.82
CA VAL A 284 -6.61 16.94 -20.87
C VAL A 284 -5.31 16.95 -21.64
N ILE A 285 -4.67 15.80 -21.75
CA ILE A 285 -3.45 15.58 -22.53
C ILE A 285 -3.84 14.80 -23.76
N TYR A 286 -3.62 15.38 -24.93
CA TYR A 286 -3.91 14.74 -26.21
C TYR A 286 -2.83 15.13 -27.23
N ARG A 287 -2.22 14.13 -27.87
CA ARG A 287 -1.06 14.25 -28.76
C ARG A 287 0.05 15.09 -28.14
N ASP A 288 0.39 14.75 -26.89
CA ASP A 288 1.40 15.46 -26.09
C ASP A 288 1.12 16.97 -25.89
N SER A 289 -0.13 17.42 -26.09
CA SER A 289 -0.58 18.80 -25.87
C SER A 289 -1.52 18.89 -24.68
N TYR A 290 -1.46 19.99 -23.92
CA TYR A 290 -2.21 20.17 -22.68
C TYR A 290 -3.32 21.20 -22.85
N TYR A 291 -4.50 20.82 -22.39
CA TYR A 291 -5.71 21.64 -22.44
C TYR A 291 -6.37 21.69 -21.06
N LEU A 292 -6.80 22.86 -20.61
CA LEU A 292 -7.49 23.06 -19.34
C LEU A 292 -8.96 23.38 -19.60
N PHE A 293 -9.85 22.56 -19.04
CA PHE A 293 -11.29 22.74 -19.11
C PHE A 293 -11.83 23.23 -17.76
N PRO A 294 -12.71 24.24 -17.73
CA PRO A 294 -13.30 24.69 -16.47
C PRO A 294 -14.22 23.61 -15.90
N VAL A 295 -14.24 23.49 -14.58
CA VAL A 295 -15.11 22.54 -13.87
C VAL A 295 -16.50 23.12 -13.62
N CYS A 296 -16.63 24.44 -13.67
CA CYS A 296 -17.88 25.16 -13.49
C CYS A 296 -18.29 25.93 -14.75
N GLU A 297 -19.59 26.18 -14.91
CA GLU A 297 -20.08 27.14 -15.90
C GLU A 297 -19.58 28.55 -15.60
N HIS A 298 -19.46 29.37 -16.64
CA HIS A 298 -18.91 30.71 -16.51
C HIS A 298 -19.72 31.59 -15.53
N GLY A 299 -19.06 32.13 -14.51
CA GLY A 299 -19.68 32.99 -13.50
C GLY A 299 -20.61 32.26 -12.53
N SER A 300 -20.61 30.93 -12.51
CA SER A 300 -21.46 30.12 -11.63
C SER A 300 -20.65 29.09 -10.83
N GLY A 301 -21.25 28.55 -9.77
CA GLY A 301 -20.71 27.40 -9.03
C GLY A 301 -21.27 26.05 -9.50
N LYS A 302 -22.03 26.02 -10.60
CA LYS A 302 -22.66 24.81 -11.12
C LYS A 302 -21.69 24.01 -11.99
N PRO A 303 -21.83 22.68 -12.06
CA PRO A 303 -21.03 21.84 -12.95
C PRO A 303 -21.11 22.30 -14.40
N LEU A 304 -20.00 22.18 -15.13
CA LEU A 304 -19.97 22.40 -16.58
C LEU A 304 -21.04 21.52 -17.26
N ASP A 305 -21.86 22.11 -18.12
CA ASP A 305 -22.87 21.38 -18.88
C ASP A 305 -22.23 20.37 -19.86
N VAL A 306 -22.84 19.19 -19.97
CA VAL A 306 -22.34 18.08 -20.80
C VAL A 306 -22.33 18.40 -22.29
N MET A 307 -23.34 19.12 -22.79
CA MET A 307 -23.39 19.49 -24.22
C MET A 307 -22.32 20.52 -24.54
N THR A 308 -22.09 21.45 -23.62
CA THR A 308 -20.98 22.39 -23.67
C THR A 308 -19.64 21.65 -23.67
N ALA A 309 -19.39 20.76 -22.70
CA ALA A 309 -18.16 19.96 -22.64
C ALA A 309 -17.92 19.17 -23.93
N ARG A 310 -18.95 18.49 -24.43
CA ARG A 310 -18.90 17.68 -25.66
C ARG A 310 -18.52 18.50 -26.90
N SER A 311 -19.11 19.68 -27.06
CA SER A 311 -18.79 20.57 -28.19
C SER A 311 -17.39 21.17 -28.09
N GLN A 312 -16.90 21.45 -26.88
CA GLN A 312 -15.53 21.90 -26.64
C GLN A 312 -14.50 20.80 -26.92
N VAL A 313 -14.76 19.57 -26.48
CA VAL A 313 -13.92 18.41 -26.81
C VAL A 313 -13.86 18.22 -28.33
N THR A 314 -14.98 18.39 -29.02
CA THR A 314 -15.02 18.33 -30.49
C THR A 314 -14.13 19.40 -31.13
N SER A 315 -14.23 20.65 -30.66
CA SER A 315 -13.37 21.75 -31.13
C SER A 315 -11.90 21.51 -30.82
N MET A 316 -11.57 20.93 -29.66
CA MET A 316 -10.20 20.57 -29.28
C MET A 316 -9.62 19.47 -30.18
N LEU A 317 -10.35 18.37 -30.39
CA LEU A 317 -9.87 17.26 -31.23
C LEU A 317 -9.73 17.65 -32.71
N ARG A 318 -10.50 18.65 -33.18
CA ARG A 318 -10.37 19.23 -34.53
C ARG A 318 -9.30 20.33 -34.62
N SER A 319 -8.87 20.90 -33.50
CA SER A 319 -7.83 21.92 -33.50
C SER A 319 -6.49 21.33 -33.93
N GLY A 320 -5.69 22.11 -34.64
CA GLY A 320 -4.33 21.71 -35.03
C GLY A 320 -3.48 21.40 -33.79
N ILE A 321 -2.52 20.50 -33.94
CA ILE A 321 -1.58 20.12 -32.87
C ILE A 321 -0.78 21.36 -32.47
N SER A 322 -0.87 21.79 -31.21
CA SER A 322 0.14 22.64 -30.60
C SER A 322 1.45 21.86 -30.49
N SER A 323 2.60 22.53 -30.62
CA SER A 323 3.90 21.83 -30.60
C SER A 323 3.99 20.84 -29.42
N PRO A 324 4.34 19.56 -29.66
CA PRO A 324 4.29 18.52 -28.63
C PRO A 324 5.20 18.89 -27.46
N THR A 325 4.66 18.73 -26.25
CA THR A 325 5.31 19.05 -24.99
C THR A 325 5.99 17.80 -24.40
N LYS A 326 7.07 17.99 -23.61
CA LYS A 326 7.74 16.90 -22.88
C LYS A 326 7.91 17.22 -21.39
N LEU A 327 6.80 17.31 -20.66
CA LEU A 327 6.83 17.55 -19.21
C LEU A 327 7.36 16.34 -18.43
N THR A 328 7.38 15.15 -19.03
CA THR A 328 8.02 13.96 -18.45
C THR A 328 9.45 14.21 -17.96
N THR A 329 10.20 15.09 -18.63
CA THR A 329 11.55 15.47 -18.19
C THR A 329 11.54 16.24 -16.87
N LEU A 330 10.63 17.19 -16.68
CA LEU A 330 10.44 17.90 -15.42
C LEU A 330 9.85 17.00 -14.34
N ALA A 331 8.91 16.12 -14.70
CA ALA A 331 8.27 15.18 -13.78
C ALA A 331 9.23 14.11 -13.22
N ARG A 332 10.44 13.99 -13.77
CA ARG A 332 11.53 13.10 -13.30
C ARG A 332 12.61 13.84 -12.53
N THR A 333 12.52 15.16 -12.40
CA THR A 333 13.40 15.95 -11.56
C THR A 333 12.96 15.81 -10.11
N GLN A 334 13.91 15.65 -9.18
CA GLN A 334 13.58 15.52 -7.76
C GLN A 334 12.82 16.74 -7.27
N ARG A 335 11.70 16.52 -6.56
CA ARG A 335 10.80 17.59 -6.10
C ARG A 335 11.51 18.71 -5.33
N ALA A 336 12.48 18.37 -4.47
CA ALA A 336 13.21 19.35 -3.66
C ALA A 336 14.02 20.39 -4.47
N THR A 337 14.30 20.10 -5.74
CA THR A 337 15.10 20.99 -6.63
C THR A 337 14.23 21.91 -7.48
N LEU A 338 12.92 21.60 -7.57
CA LEU A 338 11.99 22.37 -8.39
C LEU A 338 11.86 23.85 -7.97
N PRO A 339 11.86 24.22 -6.66
CA PRO A 339 11.75 25.63 -6.27
C PRO A 339 12.87 26.49 -6.86
N GLU A 340 14.12 26.02 -6.77
CA GLU A 340 15.26 26.73 -7.33
C GLU A 340 15.25 26.72 -8.86
N LEU A 341 14.92 25.57 -9.46
CA LEU A 341 14.85 25.43 -10.91
C LEU A 341 13.82 26.37 -11.52
N ARG A 342 12.64 26.49 -10.90
CA ARG A 342 11.54 27.36 -11.39
C ARG A 342 11.96 28.82 -11.57
N GLY A 343 12.84 29.35 -10.71
CA GLY A 343 13.36 30.71 -10.84
C GLY A 343 14.32 30.92 -12.03
N LYS A 344 14.73 29.84 -12.71
CA LYS A 344 15.68 29.85 -13.83
C LYS A 344 15.05 29.42 -15.17
N LEU A 345 13.85 28.85 -15.12
CA LEU A 345 13.11 28.43 -16.31
C LEU A 345 12.52 29.64 -17.05
N ASP A 346 12.20 29.44 -18.32
CA ASP A 346 11.47 30.43 -19.10
C ASP A 346 10.17 30.90 -18.39
N PRO A 347 9.93 32.22 -18.25
CA PRO A 347 8.74 32.74 -17.56
C PRO A 347 7.40 32.30 -18.16
N MET A 348 7.32 32.09 -19.49
CA MET A 348 6.10 31.59 -20.13
C MET A 348 5.85 30.14 -19.75
N LEU A 349 6.90 29.30 -19.71
CA LEU A 349 6.79 27.93 -19.21
C LEU A 349 6.32 27.91 -17.75
N VAL A 350 6.89 28.77 -16.90
CA VAL A 350 6.48 28.89 -15.48
C VAL A 350 5.01 29.28 -15.35
N ASN A 351 4.55 30.27 -16.13
CA ASN A 351 3.15 30.69 -16.15
C ASN A 351 2.20 29.56 -16.59
N ASP A 352 2.57 28.78 -17.61
CA ASP A 352 1.78 27.63 -18.04
C ASP A 352 1.73 26.53 -16.97
N LEU A 353 2.84 26.28 -16.28
CA LEU A 353 2.87 25.36 -15.12
C LEU A 353 2.01 25.86 -13.96
N ASP A 354 1.96 27.18 -13.75
CA ASP A 354 1.12 27.82 -12.72
C ASP A 354 -0.37 27.76 -13.03
N ASN A 355 -0.73 27.71 -14.31
CA ASN A 355 -2.11 27.41 -14.73
C ASN A 355 -2.42 25.92 -14.56
N LEU A 356 -1.48 25.04 -14.94
CA LEU A 356 -1.66 23.59 -14.89
C LEU A 356 -1.90 23.07 -13.46
N ARG A 357 -1.32 23.71 -12.42
CA ARG A 357 -1.49 23.25 -11.02
C ARG A 357 -2.93 23.31 -10.52
N PHE A 358 -3.81 24.12 -11.12
CA PHE A 358 -5.24 24.16 -10.80
C PHE A 358 -6.04 22.99 -11.40
N ALA A 359 -5.36 22.06 -12.09
CA ALA A 359 -5.94 20.80 -12.53
C ALA A 359 -5.60 19.65 -11.55
N PRO A 360 -6.47 19.35 -10.56
CA PRO A 360 -6.21 18.23 -9.64
C PRO A 360 -6.35 16.87 -10.32
N ILE A 361 -7.13 16.80 -11.40
CA ILE A 361 -7.33 15.61 -12.24
C ILE A 361 -6.80 15.91 -13.64
N LEU A 362 -5.90 15.06 -14.11
CA LEU A 362 -5.42 15.04 -15.50
C LEU A 362 -5.95 13.80 -16.21
N ILE A 363 -6.32 13.92 -17.49
CA ILE A 363 -6.75 12.83 -18.35
C ILE A 363 -5.78 12.75 -19.52
N SER A 364 -5.04 11.66 -19.63
CA SER A 364 -4.21 11.35 -20.79
C SER A 364 -5.02 10.50 -21.77
N ALA A 365 -5.40 11.12 -22.88
CA ALA A 365 -6.15 10.51 -23.97
C ALA A 365 -5.24 9.84 -25.02
N ASP A 366 -3.93 9.89 -24.82
CA ASP A 366 -2.95 9.23 -25.69
C ASP A 366 -2.84 7.75 -25.31
N THR A 367 -3.47 6.91 -26.14
CA THR A 367 -3.64 5.50 -25.82
C THR A 367 -2.33 4.72 -25.85
N ARG A 368 -2.23 3.77 -24.91
CA ARG A 368 -1.10 2.83 -24.81
C ARG A 368 -1.60 1.41 -24.59
N SER A 369 -0.82 0.43 -25.01
CA SER A 369 -1.20 -0.98 -24.85
C SER A 369 -1.38 -1.34 -23.37
N ARG A 370 -2.53 -1.93 -23.02
CA ARG A 370 -2.78 -2.44 -21.66
C ARG A 370 -1.79 -3.51 -21.20
N LEU A 371 -1.09 -4.15 -22.15
CA LEU A 371 -0.10 -5.21 -21.89
C LEU A 371 1.16 -4.69 -21.18
N LEU A 372 1.36 -3.37 -21.19
CA LEU A 372 2.46 -2.76 -20.46
C LEU A 372 2.25 -2.85 -18.94
N PRO A 373 3.31 -3.04 -18.14
CA PRO A 373 3.26 -2.94 -16.68
C PRO A 373 2.68 -1.59 -16.22
N LEU A 374 2.02 -1.54 -15.06
CA LEU A 374 1.42 -0.30 -14.54
C LEU A 374 2.45 0.82 -14.35
N SER A 375 3.67 0.47 -13.97
CA SER A 375 4.84 1.34 -13.87
C SER A 375 5.21 1.99 -15.20
N GLU A 376 5.00 1.33 -16.35
CA GLU A 376 5.32 1.90 -17.66
C GLU A 376 4.19 2.78 -18.19
N LEU A 377 2.95 2.37 -17.95
CA LEU A 377 1.76 3.15 -18.32
C LEU A 377 1.79 4.52 -17.65
N ARG A 378 2.11 4.59 -16.35
CA ARG A 378 2.17 5.85 -15.59
C ARG A 378 3.36 6.76 -15.91
N GLN A 379 4.30 6.31 -16.75
CA GLN A 379 5.49 7.09 -17.14
C GLN A 379 5.28 7.84 -18.46
N SER A 380 4.05 7.85 -19.00
CA SER A 380 3.67 8.71 -20.13
C SER A 380 3.55 10.19 -19.71
N GLU A 381 3.23 11.05 -20.68
CA GLU A 381 3.00 12.47 -20.41
C GLU A 381 1.91 12.66 -19.35
N ARG A 382 2.27 13.48 -18.35
CA ARG A 382 1.53 13.76 -17.13
C ARG A 382 1.97 15.11 -16.58
N GLY A 383 1.39 15.58 -15.49
CA GLY A 383 1.86 16.80 -14.83
C GLY A 383 3.17 16.63 -14.07
N ILE A 384 3.73 17.73 -13.55
CA ILE A 384 5.05 17.76 -12.88
C ILE A 384 4.99 17.46 -11.38
N GLY A 385 3.96 16.73 -10.95
CA GLY A 385 3.79 16.30 -9.57
C GLY A 385 3.03 17.26 -8.65
N SER A 386 2.29 18.23 -9.20
CA SER A 386 1.42 19.12 -8.42
C SER A 386 -0.03 18.65 -8.31
N HIS A 387 -0.35 17.51 -8.92
CA HIS A 387 -1.73 17.06 -9.18
C HIS A 387 -2.10 15.87 -8.31
N ALA A 388 -3.38 15.76 -7.96
CA ALA A 388 -3.86 14.65 -7.16
C ALA A 388 -3.81 13.32 -7.92
N LEU A 389 -4.32 13.29 -9.17
CA LEU A 389 -4.33 12.07 -9.98
C LEU A 389 -4.23 12.32 -11.48
N THR A 390 -3.78 11.28 -12.20
CA THR A 390 -3.77 11.23 -13.66
C THR A 390 -4.45 9.94 -14.12
N ILE A 391 -5.40 10.06 -15.05
CA ILE A 391 -6.13 8.96 -15.67
C ILE A 391 -5.48 8.67 -17.02
N PHE A 392 -5.14 7.42 -17.28
CA PHE A 392 -4.61 6.96 -18.56
C PHE A 392 -5.60 6.02 -19.22
N ASP A 393 -5.92 6.31 -20.48
CA ASP A 393 -6.77 5.46 -21.30
C ASP A 393 -5.92 4.47 -22.10
N THR A 394 -6.15 3.17 -21.94
CA THR A 394 -5.45 2.15 -22.75
C THR A 394 -6.21 1.76 -24.02
N GLY A 395 -7.44 2.28 -24.18
CA GLY A 395 -8.41 1.84 -25.18
C GLY A 395 -9.17 0.56 -24.80
N GLU A 396 -8.72 -0.16 -23.76
CA GLU A 396 -9.35 -1.39 -23.28
C GLU A 396 -9.61 -1.39 -21.76
N THR A 397 -8.88 -0.57 -21.03
CA THR A 397 -8.88 -0.42 -19.57
C THR A 397 -8.50 1.01 -19.22
N ILE A 398 -8.73 1.38 -17.96
CA ILE A 398 -8.43 2.72 -17.46
C ILE A 398 -7.51 2.59 -16.25
N VAL A 399 -6.39 3.30 -16.30
CA VAL A 399 -5.40 3.32 -15.22
C VAL A 399 -5.48 4.65 -14.49
N PHE A 400 -5.56 4.60 -13.17
CA PHE A 400 -5.50 5.77 -12.30
C PHE A 400 -4.16 5.77 -11.58
N ASP A 401 -3.35 6.79 -11.83
CA ASP A 401 -2.11 7.06 -11.11
C ASP A 401 -2.39 8.17 -10.09
N GLN A 402 -2.29 7.82 -8.81
CA GLN A 402 -2.82 8.59 -7.69
C GLN A 402 -1.70 8.95 -6.72
N SER A 403 -1.57 10.24 -6.40
CA SER A 403 -0.61 10.71 -5.40
C SER A 403 -1.03 10.25 -4.01
N HIS A 404 -0.13 9.56 -3.33
CA HIS A 404 -0.32 9.00 -2.00
C HIS A 404 -0.37 10.08 -0.89
N ILE A 405 -0.07 11.33 -1.25
CA ILE A 405 -0.28 12.51 -0.40
C ILE A 405 -1.77 12.82 -0.29
N PHE A 406 -2.53 12.65 -1.38
CA PHE A 406 -3.98 12.84 -1.41
C PHE A 406 -4.74 11.54 -1.09
N PHE A 407 -4.29 10.41 -1.63
CA PHE A 407 -4.99 9.13 -1.57
C PHE A 407 -4.22 8.11 -0.73
N ASP A 408 -4.95 7.22 -0.06
CA ASP A 408 -4.40 5.97 0.45
C ASP A 408 -4.85 4.85 -0.48
N GLY A 409 -4.21 3.68 -0.41
CA GLY A 409 -4.53 2.59 -1.33
C GLY A 409 -6.01 2.15 -1.29
N THR A 410 -6.67 2.23 -0.15
CA THR A 410 -8.08 1.82 -0.01
C THR A 410 -9.03 2.85 -0.62
N TRP A 411 -8.85 4.14 -0.30
CA TRP A 411 -9.67 5.21 -0.86
C TRP A 411 -9.39 5.40 -2.36
N GLY A 412 -8.13 5.34 -2.78
CA GLY A 412 -7.72 5.47 -4.18
C GLY A 412 -8.36 4.41 -5.09
N THR A 413 -8.34 3.15 -4.65
CA THR A 413 -8.99 2.04 -5.38
C THR A 413 -10.51 2.18 -5.39
N ALA A 414 -11.13 2.55 -4.27
CA ALA A 414 -12.57 2.80 -4.21
C ALA A 414 -13.01 3.94 -5.14
N LEU A 415 -12.28 5.06 -5.15
CA LEU A 415 -12.57 6.20 -6.02
C LEU A 415 -12.45 5.82 -7.50
N SER A 416 -11.45 5.02 -7.85
CA SER A 416 -11.25 4.56 -9.24
C SER A 416 -12.45 3.75 -9.74
N GLU A 417 -13.02 2.89 -8.89
CA GLU A 417 -14.25 2.16 -9.21
C GLU A 417 -15.46 3.10 -9.34
N ILE A 418 -15.60 4.08 -8.43
CA ILE A 418 -16.68 5.09 -8.48
C ILE A 418 -16.62 5.88 -9.79
N MET A 419 -15.45 6.41 -10.14
CA MET A 419 -15.24 7.16 -11.37
C MET A 419 -15.50 6.30 -12.61
N THR A 420 -15.10 5.02 -12.59
CA THR A 420 -15.36 4.09 -13.71
C THR A 420 -16.85 3.91 -13.97
N ASN A 421 -17.67 3.78 -12.92
CA ASN A 421 -19.11 3.61 -13.05
C ASN A 421 -19.84 4.91 -13.41
N GLU A 422 -19.34 6.05 -12.94
CA GLU A 422 -19.84 7.37 -13.35
C GLU A 422 -19.54 7.61 -14.85
N ALA A 423 -18.33 7.28 -15.32
CA ALA A 423 -17.97 7.36 -16.74
C ALA A 423 -18.88 6.50 -17.60
N LEU A 424 -19.19 5.28 -17.17
CA LEU A 424 -20.13 4.41 -17.87
C LEU A 424 -21.53 5.01 -17.98
N SER A 425 -21.98 5.72 -16.93
CA SER A 425 -23.27 6.42 -16.94
C SER A 425 -23.27 7.55 -17.97
N TRP A 426 -22.21 8.33 -18.05
CA TRP A 426 -22.02 9.35 -19.08
C TRP A 426 -21.95 8.76 -20.48
N ALA A 427 -21.20 7.68 -20.67
CA ALA A 427 -21.10 6.99 -21.95
C ALA A 427 -22.47 6.52 -22.47
N ARG A 428 -23.30 5.91 -21.61
CA ARG A 428 -24.66 5.51 -21.96
C ARG A 428 -25.49 6.71 -22.40
N TYR A 429 -25.41 7.83 -21.68
CA TYR A 429 -26.10 9.07 -22.04
C TYR A 429 -25.64 9.62 -23.40
N LEU A 430 -24.32 9.78 -23.59
CA LEU A 430 -23.72 10.34 -24.80
C LEU A 430 -24.01 9.50 -26.05
N ASN A 431 -24.08 8.19 -25.93
CA ASN A 431 -24.44 7.28 -27.02
C ASN A 431 -25.87 7.50 -27.56
N MET A 432 -26.77 8.09 -26.77
CA MET A 432 -28.14 8.38 -27.20
C MET A 432 -28.26 9.73 -27.93
N LEU A 433 -27.20 10.53 -27.96
CA LEU A 433 -27.21 11.87 -28.53
C LEU A 433 -26.85 11.85 -30.03
N PRO A 434 -27.25 12.88 -30.79
CA PRO A 434 -26.83 13.04 -32.18
C PRO A 434 -25.30 13.20 -32.29
N SER A 435 -24.78 13.17 -33.52
CA SER A 435 -23.36 13.40 -33.77
C SER A 435 -22.86 14.72 -33.17
N PRO A 436 -21.66 14.74 -32.56
CA PRO A 436 -21.18 15.92 -31.86
C PRO A 436 -20.81 17.04 -32.83
N THR A 437 -21.16 18.27 -32.47
CA THR A 437 -20.83 19.50 -33.20
C THR A 437 -19.78 20.32 -32.45
N PRO A 438 -18.88 21.04 -33.16
CA PRO A 438 -17.90 21.90 -32.51
C PRO A 438 -18.59 23.10 -31.84
N ALA A 439 -17.99 23.60 -30.77
CA ALA A 439 -18.45 24.81 -30.11
C ALA A 439 -18.13 26.08 -30.92
N ASP A 440 -19.05 27.03 -30.93
CA ASP A 440 -18.89 28.34 -31.58
C ASP A 440 -17.82 29.21 -30.91
N ARG A 441 -17.74 29.13 -29.57
CA ARG A 441 -16.75 29.84 -28.77
C ARG A 441 -15.96 28.86 -27.93
N ARG A 442 -14.63 28.95 -28.03
CA ARG A 442 -13.70 28.18 -27.20
C ARG A 442 -13.72 28.67 -25.74
N ILE A 443 -13.85 27.73 -24.80
CA ILE A 443 -13.74 28.01 -23.34
C ILE A 443 -12.55 27.31 -22.68
N TYR A 444 -11.97 26.30 -23.31
CA TYR A 444 -10.78 25.62 -22.79
C TYR A 444 -9.50 26.41 -23.09
N THR A 445 -8.52 26.36 -22.20
CA THR A 445 -7.20 27.00 -22.39
C THR A 445 -6.20 25.99 -22.96
N SER A 446 -5.41 26.37 -23.97
CA SER A 446 -4.24 25.59 -24.41
C SER A 446 -3.04 26.07 -23.64
N LEU A 447 -2.27 25.15 -23.10
CA LEU A 447 -0.96 25.48 -22.56
C LEU A 447 0.09 25.20 -23.64
N ALA A 448 1.01 26.15 -23.85
CA ALA A 448 2.07 25.99 -24.83
C ALA A 448 3.17 25.09 -24.27
N LEU A 449 3.49 25.21 -22.97
CA LEU A 449 4.46 24.42 -22.21
C LEU A 449 5.77 24.19 -22.96
N GLN A 450 6.21 25.20 -23.71
CA GLN A 450 7.41 25.09 -24.53
C GLN A 450 8.64 25.03 -23.62
N VAL A 451 9.34 23.91 -23.68
CA VAL A 451 10.61 23.72 -22.97
C VAL A 451 11.72 24.10 -23.94
N SER A 452 12.38 25.23 -23.69
CA SER A 452 13.48 25.69 -24.54
C SER A 452 14.70 24.76 -24.40
N LYS A 453 15.66 24.85 -25.34
CA LYS A 453 16.93 24.13 -25.21
C LYS A 453 17.67 24.51 -23.93
N HIS A 454 17.63 25.79 -23.55
CA HIS A 454 18.22 26.27 -22.30
C HIS A 454 17.55 25.62 -21.07
N ASP A 455 16.22 25.52 -21.07
CA ASP A 455 15.49 24.82 -19.99
C ASP A 455 15.88 23.35 -19.91
N LEU A 456 15.98 22.66 -21.05
CA LEU A 456 16.44 21.26 -21.08
C LEU A 456 17.85 21.10 -20.52
N ASP A 457 18.77 22.02 -20.82
CA ASP A 457 20.13 22.00 -20.28
C ASP A 457 20.15 22.22 -18.75
N LEU A 458 19.26 23.08 -18.23
CA LEU A 458 19.08 23.27 -16.79
C LEU A 458 18.49 22.01 -16.13
N ILE A 459 17.40 21.48 -16.69
CA ILE A 459 16.72 20.26 -16.21
C ILE A 459 17.69 19.06 -16.23
N GLY A 460 18.54 18.96 -17.25
CA GLY A 460 19.55 17.91 -17.39
C GLY A 460 20.58 17.89 -16.27
N LYS A 461 20.85 19.03 -15.64
CA LYS A 461 21.80 19.16 -14.51
C LYS A 461 21.18 18.85 -13.16
N CYS A 462 19.86 18.78 -13.08
CA CYS A 462 19.17 18.53 -11.81
C CYS A 462 19.21 17.05 -11.40
N PRO A 463 19.31 16.76 -10.09
CA PRO A 463 19.09 15.42 -9.55
C PRO A 463 17.78 14.80 -10.04
N ARG A 464 17.85 13.54 -10.45
CA ARG A 464 16.71 12.76 -10.97
C ARG A 464 16.12 11.86 -9.90
N VAL A 465 14.83 11.59 -10.04
CA VAL A 465 14.12 10.56 -9.28
C VAL A 465 14.75 9.20 -9.60
N SER A 466 14.82 8.31 -8.62
CA SER A 466 15.34 6.95 -8.82
C SER A 466 14.55 6.26 -9.93
N VAL A 467 15.26 5.69 -10.89
CA VAL A 467 14.65 4.84 -11.92
C VAL A 467 14.16 3.54 -11.30
N GLU A 468 13.15 2.96 -11.92
CA GLU A 468 12.53 1.72 -11.46
C GLU A 468 12.41 0.71 -12.60
N ALA A 469 12.65 -0.55 -12.26
CA ALA A 469 12.20 -1.70 -13.03
C ALA A 469 10.93 -2.27 -12.38
N SER A 470 10.14 -3.01 -13.15
CA SER A 470 8.86 -3.50 -12.64
C SER A 470 8.48 -4.85 -13.20
N ALA A 471 7.72 -5.60 -12.41
CA ALA A 471 7.15 -6.88 -12.80
C ALA A 471 5.75 -7.05 -12.24
N GLU A 472 4.96 -7.90 -12.89
CA GLU A 472 3.64 -8.31 -12.42
C GLU A 472 3.45 -9.81 -12.61
N THR A 473 2.68 -10.44 -11.72
CA THR A 473 2.38 -11.88 -11.79
C THR A 473 1.00 -12.17 -11.20
N ASP A 474 0.33 -13.18 -11.74
CA ASP A 474 -0.95 -13.72 -11.26
C ASP A 474 -0.85 -15.21 -10.89
N LYS A 475 0.38 -15.75 -10.85
CA LYS A 475 0.67 -17.18 -10.68
C LYS A 475 0.31 -17.73 -9.30
N VAL A 476 -0.02 -16.90 -8.30
CA VAL A 476 -0.33 -17.35 -6.94
C VAL A 476 -1.66 -18.11 -6.89
N ARG A 477 -1.63 -19.34 -6.38
CA ARG A 477 -2.78 -20.22 -6.29
C ARG A 477 -3.60 -19.94 -5.03
N LEU A 478 -4.39 -18.87 -5.06
CA LEU A 478 -5.16 -18.41 -3.91
C LEU A 478 -6.09 -19.48 -3.31
N LYS A 479 -6.69 -20.34 -4.14
CA LYS A 479 -7.55 -21.44 -3.68
C LYS A 479 -6.81 -22.42 -2.76
N GLU A 480 -5.55 -22.73 -3.06
CA GLU A 480 -4.71 -23.60 -2.22
C GLU A 480 -4.42 -22.93 -0.86
N CYS A 481 -4.15 -21.61 -0.86
CA CYS A 481 -3.94 -20.83 0.36
C CYS A 481 -5.19 -20.83 1.26
N VAL A 482 -6.38 -20.66 0.67
CA VAL A 482 -7.66 -20.71 1.41
C VAL A 482 -7.90 -22.12 1.99
N SER A 483 -7.58 -23.17 1.23
CA SER A 483 -7.67 -24.55 1.70
C SER A 483 -6.75 -24.81 2.89
N LEU A 484 -5.48 -24.39 2.81
CA LEU A 484 -4.52 -24.51 3.90
C LEU A 484 -5.02 -23.82 5.17
N ARG A 485 -5.55 -22.59 5.06
CA ARG A 485 -6.11 -21.87 6.22
C ARG A 485 -7.27 -22.61 6.87
N LYS A 486 -8.12 -23.28 6.08
CA LYS A 486 -9.18 -24.14 6.63
C LYS A 486 -8.60 -25.34 7.38
N GLN A 487 -7.57 -25.98 6.83
CA GLN A 487 -6.86 -27.10 7.47
C GLN A 487 -6.19 -26.68 8.78
N PHE A 488 -5.49 -25.53 8.80
CA PHE A 488 -4.89 -24.98 10.01
C PHE A 488 -5.94 -24.77 11.11
N LYS A 489 -7.07 -24.14 10.77
CA LYS A 489 -8.17 -23.92 11.72
C LYS A 489 -8.77 -25.23 12.24
N GLN A 490 -8.95 -26.22 11.38
CA GLN A 490 -9.45 -27.54 11.79
C GLN A 490 -8.50 -28.26 12.74
N ARG A 491 -7.19 -28.03 12.59
CA ARG A 491 -6.16 -28.69 13.38
C ARG A 491 -5.91 -28.01 14.73
N ASN A 492 -5.77 -26.69 14.73
CA ASN A 492 -5.46 -25.93 15.95
C ASN A 492 -5.95 -24.48 15.81
N ASP A 493 -6.80 -24.04 16.73
CA ASP A 493 -7.30 -22.67 16.78
C ASP A 493 -6.22 -21.62 17.04
N LEU A 494 -5.01 -22.00 17.47
CA LEU A 494 -3.85 -21.11 17.63
C LEU A 494 -3.13 -20.82 16.30
N LEU A 495 -3.34 -21.63 15.25
CA LEU A 495 -2.77 -21.42 13.91
C LEU A 495 -3.58 -20.38 13.11
N GLN A 496 -3.73 -19.17 13.67
CA GLN A 496 -4.50 -18.08 13.05
C GLN A 496 -3.65 -17.23 12.11
N LEU A 497 -3.12 -17.86 11.05
CA LEU A 497 -2.41 -17.14 9.99
C LEU A 497 -3.41 -16.69 8.91
N THR A 498 -3.35 -15.40 8.58
CA THR A 498 -4.02 -14.83 7.40
C THR A 498 -3.19 -15.11 6.14
N ILE A 499 -3.78 -14.89 4.97
CA ILE A 499 -3.05 -15.04 3.70
C ILE A 499 -1.92 -14.00 3.61
N ASN A 500 -2.16 -12.78 4.11
CA ASN A 500 -1.14 -11.74 4.17
C ASN A 500 0.04 -12.15 5.07
N ASP A 501 -0.22 -12.84 6.18
CA ASP A 501 0.84 -13.34 7.08
C ASP A 501 1.70 -14.38 6.39
N LEU A 502 1.09 -15.26 5.59
CA LEU A 502 1.80 -16.27 4.80
C LEU A 502 2.65 -15.63 3.69
N LEU A 503 2.13 -14.60 3.01
CA LEU A 503 2.87 -13.84 2.01
C LEU A 503 4.11 -13.16 2.63
N ILE A 504 3.93 -12.44 3.76
CA ILE A 504 5.02 -11.77 4.46
C ILE A 504 6.07 -12.77 4.98
N LEU A 505 5.62 -13.87 5.59
CA LEU A 505 6.52 -14.93 6.04
C LEU A 505 7.32 -15.49 4.87
N TYR A 506 6.64 -15.82 3.77
CA TYR A 506 7.30 -16.38 2.61
C TYR A 506 8.22 -15.38 1.92
N ARG A 507 7.93 -14.08 1.96
CA ARG A 507 8.83 -13.03 1.45
C ARG A 507 10.19 -13.11 2.14
N ALA A 508 10.23 -13.29 3.45
CA ALA A 508 11.48 -13.47 4.18
C ALA A 508 12.17 -14.82 3.81
N ILE A 509 11.40 -15.90 3.66
CA ILE A 509 11.95 -17.20 3.22
C ILE A 509 12.53 -17.09 1.81
N HIS A 510 11.85 -16.39 0.91
CA HIS A 510 12.28 -16.18 -0.47
C HIS A 510 13.56 -15.33 -0.52
N ALA A 511 13.66 -14.29 0.32
CA ALA A 511 14.91 -13.55 0.48
C ALA A 511 16.08 -14.46 0.86
N ALA A 512 15.86 -15.57 1.57
CA ALA A 512 16.91 -16.50 1.98
C ALA A 512 17.12 -17.70 1.03
N THR A 513 16.20 -17.93 0.10
CA THR A 513 16.17 -19.16 -0.72
C THR A 513 16.10 -18.93 -2.22
N TYR A 514 15.93 -17.67 -2.67
CA TYR A 514 15.88 -17.31 -4.08
C TYR A 514 17.10 -17.82 -4.83
N LYS A 515 16.85 -18.37 -6.03
CA LYS A 515 17.85 -18.77 -6.99
C LYS A 515 17.46 -18.20 -8.36
N PRO A 516 18.39 -17.54 -9.07
CA PRO A 516 18.13 -17.00 -10.39
C PRO A 516 17.80 -18.12 -11.39
N SER A 517 16.91 -17.86 -12.34
CA SER A 517 16.66 -18.84 -13.41
C SER A 517 17.86 -19.00 -14.35
N PRO A 518 18.00 -20.16 -15.03
CA PRO A 518 19.01 -20.33 -16.07
C PRO A 518 18.95 -19.26 -17.15
N LYS A 519 17.74 -18.85 -17.55
CA LYS A 519 17.52 -17.78 -18.54
C LYS A 519 18.15 -16.47 -18.11
N LEU A 520 17.98 -16.07 -16.84
CA LEU A 520 18.58 -14.85 -16.32
C LEU A 520 20.11 -14.95 -16.28
N LEU A 521 20.65 -16.10 -15.84
CA LEU A 521 22.09 -16.34 -15.82
C LEU A 521 22.72 -16.27 -17.22
N ASP A 522 22.03 -16.79 -18.23
CA ASP A 522 22.47 -16.73 -19.63
C ASP A 522 22.51 -15.28 -20.14
N GLU A 523 21.53 -14.45 -19.81
CA GLU A 523 21.52 -13.03 -20.18
C GLU A 523 22.61 -12.22 -19.47
N ILE A 524 22.90 -12.51 -18.19
CA ILE A 524 24.04 -11.93 -17.48
C ILE A 524 25.35 -12.36 -18.14
N LYS A 525 25.46 -13.63 -18.56
CA LYS A 525 26.64 -14.14 -19.28
C LYS A 525 26.82 -13.45 -20.64
N LYS A 526 25.74 -13.16 -21.37
CA LYS A 526 25.80 -12.35 -22.60
C LYS A 526 26.29 -10.94 -22.32
N LEU A 527 25.81 -10.30 -21.24
CA LEU A 527 26.28 -8.99 -20.83
C LEU A 527 27.79 -8.98 -20.51
N ALA A 528 28.32 -10.06 -19.94
CA ALA A 528 29.74 -10.16 -19.61
C ALA A 528 30.67 -10.02 -20.82
N ALA A 529 30.19 -10.28 -22.04
CA ALA A 529 30.96 -10.12 -23.26
C ALA A 529 31.22 -8.64 -23.61
N THR A 530 30.32 -7.73 -23.22
CA THR A 530 30.44 -6.29 -23.51
C THR A 530 30.70 -5.44 -22.28
N GLN A 531 30.25 -5.88 -21.11
CA GLN A 531 30.33 -5.15 -19.83
C GLN A 531 30.72 -6.12 -18.69
N PRO A 532 31.97 -6.60 -18.64
CA PRO A 532 32.41 -7.66 -17.75
C PRO A 532 32.29 -7.31 -16.25
N GLU A 533 32.66 -6.09 -15.86
CA GLU A 533 32.58 -5.64 -14.45
C GLU A 533 31.13 -5.55 -13.96
N ILE A 534 30.24 -5.02 -14.80
CA ILE A 534 28.81 -4.90 -14.49
C ILE A 534 28.18 -6.29 -14.39
N ALA A 535 28.50 -7.19 -15.32
CA ALA A 535 28.02 -8.56 -15.27
C ALA A 535 28.52 -9.32 -14.04
N ALA A 536 29.77 -9.11 -13.61
CA ALA A 536 30.30 -9.70 -12.39
C ALA A 536 29.57 -9.17 -11.14
N SER A 537 29.38 -7.85 -11.04
CA SER A 537 28.63 -7.22 -9.95
C SER A 537 27.17 -7.68 -9.91
N LEU A 538 26.50 -7.77 -11.07
CA LEU A 538 25.15 -8.30 -11.19
C LEU A 538 25.07 -9.76 -10.76
N ARG A 539 26.01 -10.58 -11.20
CA ARG A 539 26.05 -11.99 -10.81
C ARG A 539 26.21 -12.14 -9.31
N GLN A 540 27.15 -11.40 -8.73
CA GLN A 540 27.33 -11.36 -7.29
C GLN A 540 26.04 -10.90 -6.59
N LEU A 541 25.42 -9.82 -7.04
CA LEU A 541 24.20 -9.30 -6.42
C LEU A 541 23.03 -10.29 -6.52
N VAL A 542 22.80 -10.89 -7.67
CA VAL A 542 21.68 -11.82 -7.88
C VAL A 542 21.92 -13.16 -7.15
N GLU A 543 23.18 -13.58 -6.98
CA GLU A 543 23.55 -14.76 -6.18
C GLU A 543 23.61 -14.46 -4.65
N GLU A 544 24.05 -13.28 -4.21
CA GLU A 544 24.26 -12.89 -2.79
C GLU A 544 23.10 -12.14 -2.14
N ALA A 545 22.28 -11.40 -2.90
CA ALA A 545 21.07 -10.73 -2.37
C ALA A 545 20.06 -11.72 -1.76
N SER A 546 20.29 -13.02 -1.98
CA SER A 546 19.56 -14.17 -1.43
C SER A 546 19.85 -14.48 0.05
N ARG A 547 20.36 -13.55 0.87
CA ARG A 547 20.78 -13.87 2.26
C ARG A 547 20.36 -12.93 3.38
N THR A 548 19.83 -11.75 3.08
CA THR A 548 19.44 -10.78 4.13
C THR A 548 17.93 -10.77 4.31
N ASN A 549 17.48 -11.07 5.52
CA ASN A 549 16.09 -10.91 5.92
C ASN A 549 15.71 -9.42 5.91
N PRO A 550 14.81 -8.95 5.01
CA PRO A 550 14.55 -7.53 4.88
C PRO A 550 13.61 -7.04 5.99
N ALA A 551 13.82 -5.79 6.41
CA ALA A 551 12.82 -5.06 7.20
C ALA A 551 11.69 -4.59 6.28
N ILE A 552 10.47 -5.07 6.55
CA ILE A 552 9.28 -4.84 5.72
C ILE A 552 8.37 -3.84 6.44
N LEU A 553 8.04 -2.75 5.74
CA LEU A 553 6.99 -1.82 6.10
C LEU A 553 5.65 -2.34 5.58
N ILE A 554 4.68 -2.48 6.48
CA ILE A 554 3.31 -2.90 6.19
C ILE A 554 2.40 -1.70 6.53
N PRO A 555 1.73 -1.09 5.53
CA PRO A 555 0.70 -0.09 5.79
C PRO A 555 -0.50 -0.72 6.48
N MET A 556 -0.83 -0.26 7.70
CA MET A 556 -1.99 -0.73 8.46
C MET A 556 -3.12 0.31 8.36
N ASP A 557 -4.32 -0.11 7.96
CA ASP A 557 -5.49 0.76 7.91
C ASP A 557 -5.93 1.17 9.33
N ALA A 558 -5.66 2.42 9.69
CA ALA A 558 -6.03 3.04 10.96
C ALA A 558 -7.39 3.74 10.88
N SER A 559 -7.84 4.08 9.67
CA SER A 559 -9.07 4.84 9.43
C SER A 559 -10.34 4.15 9.93
N LEU A 560 -10.29 2.82 10.09
CA LEU A 560 -11.39 2.02 10.63
C LEU A 560 -11.82 2.47 12.03
N LYS A 561 -10.88 2.93 12.86
CA LYS A 561 -11.16 3.41 14.21
C LYS A 561 -11.21 4.92 14.28
N ILE A 562 -10.26 5.56 13.60
CA ILE A 562 -10.09 7.01 13.63
C ILE A 562 -9.79 7.46 12.19
N PRO A 563 -10.81 7.89 11.41
CA PRO A 563 -10.67 8.16 9.97
C PRO A 563 -9.50 9.06 9.60
N ARG A 564 -9.27 10.13 10.38
CA ARG A 564 -8.17 11.10 10.15
C ARG A 564 -6.76 10.49 10.21
N GLU A 565 -6.59 9.35 10.89
CA GLU A 565 -5.28 8.72 11.05
C GLU A 565 -4.87 7.91 9.83
N ARG A 566 -5.83 7.52 8.96
CA ARG A 566 -5.63 6.85 7.68
C ARG A 566 -4.80 5.57 7.73
N ILE A 567 -3.47 5.68 7.77
CA ILE A 567 -2.53 4.57 7.76
C ILE A 567 -1.52 4.73 8.89
N TYR A 568 -1.26 3.62 9.59
CA TYR A 568 -0.09 3.49 10.46
C TYR A 568 0.94 2.52 9.87
N PRO A 569 2.22 2.91 9.76
CA PRO A 569 3.27 2.00 9.34
C PRO A 569 3.59 1.00 10.45
N LEU A 570 3.63 -0.29 10.08
CA LEU A 570 4.21 -1.36 10.88
C LEU A 570 5.50 -1.82 10.20
N ASN A 571 6.65 -1.59 10.84
CA ASN A 571 7.93 -2.14 10.37
C ASN A 571 8.28 -3.39 11.17
N MET A 572 8.71 -4.43 10.48
CA MET A 572 9.24 -5.62 11.13
C MET A 572 10.19 -6.41 10.25
N GLU A 573 11.09 -7.13 10.90
CA GLU A 573 11.83 -8.24 10.32
C GLU A 573 11.15 -9.54 10.74
N VAL A 574 10.99 -10.48 9.80
CA VAL A 574 10.36 -11.77 10.11
C VAL A 574 11.36 -12.59 10.96
N PRO A 575 10.99 -13.11 12.13
CA PRO A 575 11.93 -13.78 13.04
C PRO A 575 12.30 -15.20 12.58
N LEU A 576 12.89 -15.35 11.37
CA LEU A 576 13.22 -16.64 10.77
C LEU A 576 14.25 -17.43 11.56
N VAL A 577 15.27 -16.75 12.08
CA VAL A 577 16.39 -17.36 12.82
C VAL A 577 15.95 -17.71 14.24
N GLU A 578 15.25 -16.80 14.90
CA GLU A 578 14.76 -16.95 16.27
C GLU A 578 13.75 -18.09 16.39
N LEU A 579 12.89 -18.25 15.37
CA LEU A 579 11.94 -19.37 15.27
C LEU A 579 12.50 -20.61 14.57
N ASN A 580 13.75 -20.56 14.11
CA ASN A 580 14.42 -21.63 13.36
C ASN A 580 13.59 -22.19 12.19
N LEU A 581 12.79 -21.34 11.52
CA LEU A 581 11.74 -21.77 10.60
C LEU A 581 12.27 -22.51 9.37
N LEU A 582 13.42 -22.08 8.83
CA LEU A 582 14.02 -22.72 7.65
C LEU A 582 14.51 -24.14 7.95
N SER A 583 15.23 -24.32 9.06
CA SER A 583 15.71 -25.65 9.46
C SER A 583 14.56 -26.57 9.83
N LEU A 584 13.59 -26.06 10.60
CA LEU A 584 12.41 -26.84 11.00
C LEU A 584 11.60 -27.28 9.78
N HIS A 585 11.38 -26.39 8.81
CA HIS A 585 10.70 -26.75 7.56
C HIS A 585 11.44 -27.88 6.82
N LYS A 586 12.74 -27.73 6.60
CA LYS A 586 13.57 -28.74 5.92
C LYS A 586 13.56 -30.09 6.64
N GLN A 587 13.73 -30.10 7.96
CA GLN A 587 13.73 -31.32 8.76
C GLN A 587 12.36 -31.99 8.78
N THR A 588 11.28 -31.22 8.93
CA THR A 588 9.91 -31.73 8.92
C THR A 588 9.59 -32.38 7.57
N MET A 589 9.96 -31.76 6.46
CA MET A 589 9.78 -32.34 5.12
C MET A 589 10.61 -33.60 4.92
N LYS A 590 11.87 -33.63 5.39
CA LYS A 590 12.70 -34.84 5.33
C LYS A 590 12.07 -35.99 6.10
N MET A 591 11.56 -35.75 7.31
CA MET A 591 10.91 -36.78 8.12
C MET A 591 9.57 -37.21 7.52
N LEU A 592 8.82 -36.29 6.92
CA LEU A 592 7.59 -36.62 6.20
C LEU A 592 7.86 -37.56 5.03
N SER A 593 8.83 -37.23 4.17
CA SER A 593 9.24 -38.11 3.07
C SER A 593 9.69 -39.48 3.56
N ALA A 594 10.54 -39.54 4.60
CA ALA A 594 10.98 -40.81 5.18
C ALA A 594 9.81 -41.65 5.70
N TYR A 595 8.82 -41.03 6.34
CA TYR A 595 7.60 -41.70 6.79
C TYR A 595 6.71 -42.17 5.62
N GLU A 596 6.56 -41.36 4.57
CA GLU A 596 5.76 -41.70 3.39
C GLU A 596 6.38 -42.85 2.57
N GLU A 597 7.71 -42.90 2.50
CA GLU A 597 8.49 -43.90 1.74
C GLU A 597 8.77 -45.18 2.56
N SER A 598 8.67 -45.15 3.89
CA SER A 598 8.95 -46.31 4.74
C SER A 598 7.99 -47.48 4.52
N THR A 599 8.57 -48.65 4.23
CA THR A 599 7.86 -49.95 4.17
C THR A 599 8.00 -50.75 5.46
N GLU A 600 9.06 -50.50 6.23
CA GLU A 600 9.36 -51.13 7.52
C GLU A 600 9.48 -50.06 8.63
N ASP A 601 9.07 -50.41 9.85
CA ASP A 601 9.03 -49.53 11.04
C ASP A 601 8.36 -48.14 10.85
N ARG A 602 7.21 -48.15 10.17
CA ARG A 602 6.40 -46.96 9.92
C ARG A 602 5.93 -46.25 11.19
N ALA A 603 5.88 -46.95 12.33
CA ALA A 603 5.46 -46.39 13.61
C ALA A 603 6.55 -45.49 14.21
N ALA A 604 7.81 -45.93 14.24
CA ALA A 604 8.92 -45.09 14.70
C ALA A 604 9.15 -43.90 13.77
N MET A 605 9.07 -44.11 12.45
CA MET A 605 9.19 -43.03 11.46
C MET A 605 8.07 -41.99 11.62
N TYR A 606 6.84 -42.44 11.89
CA TYR A 606 5.74 -41.52 12.21
C TYR A 606 6.00 -40.74 13.50
N ALA A 607 6.49 -41.37 14.57
CA ALA A 607 6.77 -40.68 15.83
C ALA A 607 7.80 -39.55 15.65
N ASN A 608 8.86 -39.81 14.86
CA ASN A 608 9.85 -38.80 14.50
C ASN A 608 9.23 -37.66 13.68
N PHE A 609 8.42 -37.97 12.67
CA PHE A 609 7.70 -36.93 11.91
C PHE A 609 6.74 -36.13 12.79
N ASP A 610 5.95 -36.78 13.64
CA ASP A 610 4.96 -36.15 14.53
C ASP A 610 5.63 -35.13 15.46
N HIS A 611 6.81 -35.46 16.00
CA HIS A 611 7.61 -34.54 16.80
C HIS A 611 7.97 -33.26 16.01
N TYR A 612 8.62 -33.38 14.85
CA TYR A 612 9.01 -32.23 14.04
C TYR A 612 7.80 -31.44 13.51
N GLN A 613 6.73 -32.12 13.12
CA GLN A 613 5.48 -31.52 12.67
C GLN A 613 4.88 -30.63 13.77
N ARG A 614 4.80 -31.12 15.01
CA ARG A 614 4.28 -30.34 16.15
C ARG A 614 5.14 -29.12 16.42
N THR A 615 6.47 -29.29 16.49
CA THR A 615 7.40 -28.17 16.73
C THR A 615 7.30 -27.13 15.63
N TYR A 616 7.24 -27.54 14.36
CA TYR A 616 7.17 -26.61 13.25
C TYR A 616 5.83 -25.85 13.20
N LEU A 617 4.71 -26.53 13.40
CA LEU A 617 3.40 -25.89 13.47
C LEU A 617 3.30 -24.96 14.70
N ALA A 618 3.89 -25.33 15.84
CA ALA A 618 3.96 -24.45 17.00
C ALA A 618 4.77 -23.18 16.72
N SER A 619 5.90 -23.28 16.03
CA SER A 619 6.67 -22.11 15.58
C SER A 619 5.87 -21.20 14.63
N LEU A 620 5.07 -21.79 13.72
CA LEU A 620 4.18 -21.02 12.85
C LEU A 620 3.05 -20.32 13.63
N ALA A 621 2.49 -20.97 14.65
CA ALA A 621 1.51 -20.35 15.55
C ALA A 621 2.15 -19.19 16.34
N GLY A 622 3.39 -19.38 16.83
CA GLY A 622 4.18 -18.35 17.49
C GLY A 622 4.43 -17.13 16.59
N PHE A 623 4.80 -17.34 15.32
CA PHE A 623 4.89 -16.28 14.33
C PHE A 623 3.56 -15.51 14.17
N GLY A 624 2.45 -16.24 14.00
CA GLY A 624 1.12 -15.63 13.88
C GLY A 624 0.74 -14.79 15.10
N ALA A 625 1.06 -15.25 16.30
CA ALA A 625 0.83 -14.50 17.54
C ALA A 625 1.66 -13.21 17.60
N ILE A 626 2.95 -13.26 17.25
CA ILE A 626 3.83 -12.09 17.18
C ILE A 626 3.27 -11.05 16.21
N LEU A 627 2.94 -11.48 14.99
CA LEU A 627 2.45 -10.59 13.94
C LEU A 627 1.09 -9.98 14.29
N ASN A 628 0.16 -10.77 14.83
CA ASN A 628 -1.12 -10.25 15.30
C ASN A 628 -0.93 -9.21 16.41
N LYS A 629 -0.03 -9.47 17.35
CA LYS A 629 0.26 -8.51 18.42
C LYS A 629 0.88 -7.21 17.89
N ALA A 630 1.81 -7.31 16.94
CA ALA A 630 2.42 -6.16 16.30
C ALA A 630 1.39 -5.31 15.54
N LYS A 631 0.45 -5.94 14.82
CA LYS A 631 -0.67 -5.26 14.17
C LYS A 631 -1.61 -4.57 15.16
N GLU A 632 -1.94 -5.22 16.28
CA GLU A 632 -2.76 -4.60 17.33
C GLU A 632 -2.13 -3.32 17.89
N ILE A 633 -0.81 -3.35 18.15
CA ILE A 633 -0.04 -2.20 18.61
C ILE A 633 -0.02 -1.11 17.54
N ALA A 634 0.23 -1.47 16.28
CA ALA A 634 0.26 -0.53 15.17
C ALA A 634 -1.09 0.16 14.95
N ILE A 635 -2.21 -0.57 14.96
CA ILE A 635 -3.57 -0.01 14.78
C ILE A 635 -3.94 0.96 15.91
N LYS A 636 -3.34 0.84 17.10
CA LYS A 636 -3.51 1.80 18.19
C LYS A 636 -2.64 3.06 18.06
N GLY A 637 -1.79 3.14 17.04
CA GLY A 637 -0.80 4.22 16.91
C GLY A 637 0.33 4.11 17.94
N GLU A 638 0.57 2.92 18.49
CA GLU A 638 1.58 2.66 19.53
C GLU A 638 2.85 2.01 18.95
N SER A 639 2.99 1.94 17.62
CA SER A 639 4.19 1.37 16.99
C SER A 639 5.41 2.27 17.16
N ALA A 640 6.60 1.67 17.09
CA ALA A 640 7.89 2.36 17.09
C ALA A 640 7.95 3.52 16.08
N SER A 641 7.49 3.27 14.86
CA SER A 641 7.46 4.25 13.77
C SER A 641 6.55 5.43 14.10
N VAL A 642 5.36 5.17 14.67
CA VAL A 642 4.43 6.23 15.08
C VAL A 642 4.99 7.01 16.27
N GLY A 643 5.60 6.33 17.25
CA GLY A 643 6.28 6.96 18.38
C GLY A 643 7.42 7.90 17.93
N ALA A 644 8.22 7.49 16.95
CA ALA A 644 9.27 8.33 16.36
C ALA A 644 8.68 9.58 15.68
N LEU A 645 7.59 9.44 14.92
CA LEU A 645 6.89 10.59 14.33
C LEU A 645 6.36 11.55 15.41
N LYS A 646 5.82 11.03 16.51
CA LYS A 646 5.37 11.86 17.65
C LYS A 646 6.50 12.62 18.32
N LEU A 647 7.74 12.13 18.30
CA LEU A 647 8.90 12.86 18.83
C LEU A 647 9.28 14.07 17.96
N LEU A 648 8.90 14.05 16.69
CA LEU A 648 9.11 15.16 15.77
C LEU A 648 8.05 16.25 15.88
N ALA A 649 6.97 16.00 16.65
CA ALA A 649 5.90 16.94 16.90
C ALA A 649 6.45 18.29 17.38
N HIS A 650 5.91 19.38 16.83
CA HIS A 650 6.26 20.76 17.15
C HIS A 650 7.74 21.16 16.92
N LEU A 651 8.60 20.28 16.38
CA LEU A 651 9.94 20.67 15.96
C LEU A 651 9.88 21.55 14.69
N PRO A 652 10.77 22.54 14.55
CA PRO A 652 10.97 23.26 13.29
C PRO A 652 11.26 22.30 12.13
N PRO A 653 10.75 22.56 10.90
CA PRO A 653 10.94 21.67 9.75
C PRO A 653 12.40 21.32 9.43
N SER A 654 13.32 22.27 9.64
CA SER A 654 14.76 22.04 9.46
C SER A 654 15.32 20.96 10.40
N LEU A 655 14.88 20.94 11.66
CA LEU A 655 15.27 19.93 12.64
C LEU A 655 14.60 18.59 12.36
N GLN A 656 13.32 18.59 11.98
CA GLN A 656 12.63 17.38 11.54
C GLN A 656 13.43 16.70 10.41
N HIS A 657 13.82 17.45 9.38
CA HIS A 657 14.56 16.92 8.23
C HIS A 657 15.94 16.37 8.60
N ILE A 658 16.68 17.06 9.48
CA ILE A 658 17.96 16.55 9.97
C ILE A 658 17.75 15.19 10.63
N LEU A 659 16.71 15.06 11.46
CA LEU A 659 16.37 13.81 12.12
C LEU A 659 15.86 12.74 11.15
N ASP A 660 15.22 13.11 10.04
CA ASP A 660 14.77 12.18 9.00
C ASP A 660 15.88 11.51 8.22
N LYS A 661 16.97 12.25 8.01
CA LYS A 661 18.17 11.76 7.33
C LYS A 661 19.04 10.87 8.22
N ILE A 662 18.84 10.89 9.54
CA ILE A 662 19.60 10.03 10.46
C ILE A 662 19.32 8.55 10.16
N PRO A 663 18.06 8.07 10.06
CA PRO A 663 17.77 6.70 9.64
C PRO A 663 18.49 6.29 8.36
N GLU A 664 18.54 7.14 7.33
CA GLU A 664 19.21 6.84 6.06
C GLU A 664 20.73 6.64 6.18
N ARG A 665 21.33 7.17 7.25
CA ARG A 665 22.77 7.00 7.55
C ARG A 665 23.03 5.79 8.44
N PHE A 666 22.01 5.23 9.08
CA PHE A 666 22.13 4.13 10.04
C PHE A 666 21.12 3.03 9.73
N ASP A 667 21.61 1.95 9.10
CA ASP A 667 20.83 0.79 8.66
C ASP A 667 19.85 0.25 9.72
N LEU A 668 20.29 0.17 10.99
CA LEU A 668 19.46 -0.31 12.10
C LEU A 668 18.25 0.61 12.35
N LEU A 669 18.47 1.94 12.35
CA LEU A 669 17.39 2.91 12.53
C LEU A 669 16.47 2.92 11.32
N ASN A 670 17.01 2.82 10.09
CA ASN A 670 16.19 2.71 8.89
C ASN A 670 15.27 1.48 8.96
N ASN A 671 15.80 0.31 9.30
CA ASN A 671 15.04 -0.93 9.40
C ASN A 671 13.89 -0.82 10.42
N ILE A 672 14.10 -0.12 11.54
CA ILE A 672 13.07 0.07 12.56
C ILE A 672 12.02 1.11 12.13
N LEU A 673 12.43 2.21 11.47
CA LEU A 673 11.59 3.39 11.28
C LEU A 673 10.95 3.50 9.90
N LYS A 674 11.64 3.09 8.83
CA LYS A 674 11.14 3.18 7.45
C LYS A 674 11.09 1.81 6.74
N GLY A 675 11.90 0.84 7.15
CA GLY A 675 12.07 -0.43 6.45
C GLY A 675 12.84 -0.29 5.13
N ARG A 676 13.25 -1.42 4.56
CA ARG A 676 13.91 -1.51 3.24
C ARG A 676 12.94 -1.88 2.13
N GLU A 677 11.78 -2.42 2.49
CA GLU A 677 10.72 -2.79 1.57
C GLU A 677 9.38 -2.27 2.06
N VAL A 678 8.46 -2.01 1.13
CA VAL A 678 7.05 -1.79 1.46
C VAL A 678 6.22 -2.92 0.88
N PHE A 679 5.32 -3.48 1.70
CA PHE A 679 4.42 -4.55 1.32
C PHE A 679 2.97 -4.09 1.54
N SER A 680 2.30 -3.70 0.46
CA SER A 680 0.97 -3.11 0.48
C SER A 680 -0.04 -4.07 -0.15
N ASN A 681 -1.09 -4.41 0.59
CA ASN A 681 -2.13 -5.32 0.15
C ASN A 681 -3.49 -4.66 0.37
N VAL A 682 -4.18 -4.32 -0.72
CA VAL A 682 -5.52 -3.71 -0.70
C VAL A 682 -6.63 -4.74 -0.52
N GLY A 683 -6.27 -6.03 -0.45
CA GLY A 683 -7.18 -7.12 -0.16
C GLY A 683 -7.97 -7.61 -1.39
N ALA A 684 -9.05 -8.33 -1.11
CA ALA A 684 -9.99 -8.80 -2.12
C ALA A 684 -11.06 -7.76 -2.37
N VAL A 685 -11.25 -7.40 -3.64
CA VAL A 685 -12.28 -6.45 -4.05
C VAL A 685 -13.68 -7.09 -3.99
N ALA A 686 -14.71 -6.25 -4.01
CA ALA A 686 -16.09 -6.74 -4.05
C ALA A 686 -16.36 -7.52 -5.35
N GLN A 687 -17.33 -8.45 -5.33
CA GLN A 687 -17.64 -9.29 -6.51
C GLN A 687 -18.05 -8.49 -7.75
N ILE A 688 -18.62 -7.30 -7.55
CA ILE A 688 -19.05 -6.40 -8.63
C ILE A 688 -17.95 -5.43 -9.09
N SER A 689 -16.80 -5.43 -8.42
CA SER A 689 -15.70 -4.52 -8.76
C SER A 689 -14.99 -4.96 -10.05
N THR A 690 -14.54 -3.96 -10.78
CA THR A 690 -13.83 -4.07 -12.04
C THR A 690 -12.34 -3.73 -11.91
N LEU A 691 -11.84 -3.54 -10.68
CA LEU A 691 -10.43 -3.42 -10.36
C LEU A 691 -9.68 -4.71 -10.72
N SER A 692 -8.65 -4.58 -11.54
CA SER A 692 -7.83 -5.70 -12.04
C SER A 692 -6.41 -5.67 -11.50
N ARG A 693 -5.74 -4.52 -11.44
CA ARG A 693 -4.32 -4.40 -11.07
C ARG A 693 -4.11 -3.31 -10.03
N PHE A 694 -3.07 -3.46 -9.21
CA PHE A 694 -2.64 -2.48 -8.21
C PHE A 694 -1.12 -2.48 -8.09
N SER A 695 -0.53 -1.29 -8.04
CA SER A 695 0.89 -1.05 -7.79
C SER A 695 1.04 0.00 -6.69
N THR A 696 1.81 -0.32 -5.66
CA THR A 696 1.95 0.54 -4.48
C THR A 696 2.95 1.69 -4.67
N ALA A 697 2.96 2.63 -3.73
CA ALA A 697 3.86 3.76 -3.66
C ALA A 697 5.13 3.45 -2.85
N LYS A 698 6.16 4.27 -3.02
CA LYS A 698 7.39 4.27 -2.23
C LYS A 698 7.53 5.65 -1.55
N ASP A 699 8.14 5.71 -0.38
CA ASP A 699 8.61 6.98 0.19
C ASP A 699 9.86 7.49 -0.56
N ASP A 700 10.36 8.66 -0.20
CA ASP A 700 11.56 9.27 -0.81
C ASP A 700 12.88 8.65 -0.32
N ASN A 701 12.79 7.71 0.64
CA ASN A 701 13.92 7.01 1.21
C ASN A 701 14.71 6.22 0.15
N LEU A 702 15.98 6.59 -0.02
CA LEU A 702 16.90 5.92 -0.96
C LEU A 702 17.24 4.49 -0.54
N GLN A 703 17.17 4.16 0.76
CA GLN A 703 17.40 2.80 1.25
C GLN A 703 16.23 1.85 0.96
N LYS A 704 15.09 2.37 0.49
CA LYS A 704 13.92 1.56 0.15
C LYS A 704 14.09 0.97 -1.25
N GLN A 705 14.21 -0.35 -1.30
CA GLN A 705 14.69 -1.08 -2.47
C GLN A 705 13.58 -1.74 -3.27
N LEU A 706 12.54 -2.26 -2.60
CA LEU A 706 11.43 -2.96 -3.25
C LEU A 706 10.08 -2.46 -2.74
N ALA A 707 9.10 -2.37 -3.64
CA ALA A 707 7.72 -2.04 -3.32
C ALA A 707 6.76 -3.07 -3.91
N TRP A 708 6.04 -3.78 -3.04
CA TRP A 708 5.12 -4.87 -3.40
C TRP A 708 3.68 -4.40 -3.31
N GLY A 709 2.94 -4.48 -4.41
CA GLY A 709 1.49 -4.26 -4.46
C GLY A 709 0.74 -5.58 -4.61
N VAL A 710 -0.28 -5.81 -3.80
CA VAL A 710 -1.13 -7.02 -3.88
C VAL A 710 -2.60 -6.63 -3.94
N LEU A 711 -3.31 -7.20 -4.91
CA LEU A 711 -4.77 -7.11 -5.05
C LEU A 711 -5.34 -8.48 -5.41
N THR A 712 -6.50 -8.83 -4.86
CA THR A 712 -7.29 -9.99 -5.35
C THR A 712 -8.52 -9.47 -6.06
N ASP A 713 -8.66 -9.81 -7.35
CA ASP A 713 -9.76 -9.33 -8.19
C ASP A 713 -11.09 -10.03 -7.88
N SER A 714 -12.17 -9.58 -8.55
CA SER A 714 -13.51 -10.14 -8.41
C SER A 714 -13.64 -11.60 -8.88
N LYS A 715 -12.68 -12.10 -9.67
CA LYS A 715 -12.58 -13.50 -10.13
C LYS A 715 -11.79 -14.37 -9.14
N GLY A 716 -11.28 -13.79 -8.05
CA GLY A 716 -10.47 -14.48 -7.06
C GLY A 716 -9.05 -14.76 -7.52
N VAL A 717 -8.54 -14.02 -8.51
CA VAL A 717 -7.14 -14.06 -8.95
C VAL A 717 -6.35 -13.03 -8.15
N MET A 718 -5.27 -13.49 -7.50
CA MET A 718 -4.35 -12.62 -6.79
C MET A 718 -3.29 -12.11 -7.76
N ARG A 719 -3.24 -10.80 -7.97
CA ARG A 719 -2.19 -10.14 -8.74
C ARG A 719 -1.19 -9.48 -7.81
N ILE A 720 0.08 -9.70 -8.08
CA ILE A 720 1.20 -9.08 -7.36
C ILE A 720 1.99 -8.24 -8.35
N SER A 721 2.25 -7.00 -8.00
CA SER A 721 3.17 -6.11 -8.68
C SER A 721 4.42 -5.89 -7.82
N LEU A 722 5.57 -5.75 -8.47
CA LEU A 722 6.84 -5.44 -7.84
C LEU A 722 7.47 -4.26 -8.57
N ARG A 723 7.82 -3.21 -7.82
CA ARG A 723 8.71 -2.12 -8.27
C ARG A 723 10.07 -2.30 -7.62
N ASP A 724 11.12 -2.25 -8.43
CA ASP A 724 12.50 -2.52 -8.03
C ASP A 724 13.36 -1.28 -8.25
N PHE A 725 13.97 -0.82 -7.17
CA PHE A 725 14.82 0.36 -7.10
C PHE A 725 16.24 0.02 -6.64
N ARG A 726 16.59 -1.27 -6.60
CA ARG A 726 17.92 -1.68 -6.15
C ARG A 726 19.00 -1.08 -7.06
N PRO A 727 20.24 -0.87 -6.56
CA PRO A 727 21.27 -0.10 -7.28
C PRO A 727 21.53 -0.54 -8.72
N GLN A 728 21.43 -1.84 -8.99
CA GLN A 728 21.65 -2.38 -10.32
C GLN A 728 20.65 -1.91 -11.38
N VAL A 729 19.44 -1.51 -10.96
CA VAL A 729 18.43 -0.95 -11.87
C VAL A 729 18.94 0.36 -12.46
N ALA A 730 19.46 1.26 -11.61
CA ALA A 730 20.05 2.51 -12.06
C ALA A 730 21.26 2.30 -12.97
N THR A 731 22.12 1.34 -12.62
CA THR A 731 23.26 0.96 -13.47
C THR A 731 22.80 0.49 -14.85
N LEU A 732 21.85 -0.43 -14.93
CA LEU A 732 21.38 -0.99 -16.20
C LEU A 732 20.64 0.02 -17.10
N PHE A 733 20.01 1.04 -16.49
CA PHE A 733 19.30 2.10 -17.21
C PHE A 733 20.21 3.20 -17.75
N ALA A 734 21.46 3.31 -17.27
CA ALA A 734 22.36 4.37 -17.70
C ALA A 734 22.57 4.35 -19.23
N GLU A 735 22.65 5.53 -19.85
CA GLU A 735 22.66 5.69 -21.31
C GLU A 735 23.80 4.93 -22.01
N GLY A 736 24.94 4.73 -21.35
CA GLY A 736 26.06 3.94 -21.86
C GLY A 736 25.86 2.42 -21.81
N ILE A 737 24.84 1.93 -21.11
CA ILE A 737 24.55 0.50 -20.93
C ILE A 737 23.24 0.13 -21.65
N GLY A 738 22.17 0.90 -21.43
CA GLY A 738 20.90 0.76 -22.15
C GLY A 738 20.18 -0.59 -21.99
N ARG A 739 20.48 -1.36 -20.93
CA ARG A 739 19.93 -2.70 -20.69
C ARG A 739 18.71 -2.71 -19.76
N ARG A 740 17.73 -1.85 -20.08
CA ARG A 740 16.43 -1.81 -19.38
C ARG A 740 15.68 -3.15 -19.47
N ASP A 741 15.84 -3.86 -20.58
CA ASP A 741 15.33 -5.22 -20.78
C ASP A 741 15.84 -6.19 -19.70
N LEU A 742 17.14 -6.13 -19.37
CA LEU A 742 17.75 -7.00 -18.36
C LEU A 742 17.31 -6.61 -16.94
N ALA A 743 17.17 -5.32 -16.65
CA ALA A 743 16.64 -4.86 -15.36
C ALA A 743 15.21 -5.39 -15.13
N ASN A 744 14.34 -5.24 -16.14
CA ASN A 744 12.98 -5.80 -16.10
C ASN A 744 12.99 -7.33 -15.99
N LEU A 745 13.90 -8.02 -16.68
CA LEU A 745 14.04 -9.48 -16.58
C LEU A 745 14.44 -9.91 -15.16
N ILE A 746 15.39 -9.23 -14.52
CA ILE A 746 15.79 -9.51 -13.12
C ILE A 746 14.59 -9.36 -12.19
N THR A 747 13.83 -8.27 -12.33
CA THR A 747 12.65 -8.02 -11.49
C THR A 747 11.54 -9.06 -11.73
N GLN A 748 11.29 -9.44 -12.98
CA GLN A 748 10.28 -10.45 -13.33
C GLN A 748 10.68 -11.86 -12.84
N ASP A 749 11.93 -12.25 -13.03
CA ASP A 749 12.48 -13.53 -12.56
C ASP A 749 12.31 -13.67 -11.04
N TYR A 750 12.66 -12.62 -10.30
CA TYR A 750 12.53 -12.57 -8.86
C TYR A 750 11.06 -12.71 -8.40
N LEU A 751 10.14 -11.97 -9.04
CA LEU A 751 8.72 -12.01 -8.71
C LEU A 751 8.08 -13.37 -9.04
N ASP A 752 8.42 -13.96 -10.19
CA ASP A 752 7.90 -15.27 -10.58
C ASP A 752 8.44 -16.38 -9.68
N ALA A 753 9.73 -16.36 -9.35
CA ALA A 753 10.32 -17.29 -8.38
C ALA A 753 9.68 -17.16 -7.00
N TYR A 754 9.30 -15.94 -6.58
CA TYR A 754 8.52 -15.72 -5.37
C TYR A 754 7.14 -16.39 -5.44
N ALA A 755 6.38 -16.18 -6.51
CA ALA A 755 5.04 -16.76 -6.65
C ALA A 755 5.05 -18.29 -6.73
N GLU A 756 5.97 -18.85 -7.53
CA GLU A 756 6.11 -20.29 -7.72
C GLU A 756 6.60 -20.98 -6.43
N GLY A 757 7.59 -20.39 -5.77
CA GLY A 757 8.09 -20.84 -4.49
C GLY A 757 7.04 -20.73 -3.37
N PHE A 758 6.23 -19.67 -3.38
CA PHE A 758 5.13 -19.52 -2.41
C PHE A 758 4.10 -20.63 -2.59
N ASN A 759 3.73 -20.93 -3.83
CA ASN A 759 2.83 -22.04 -4.12
C ASN A 759 3.41 -23.39 -3.65
N ALA A 760 4.72 -23.62 -3.83
CA ALA A 760 5.39 -24.82 -3.32
C ALA A 760 5.33 -24.89 -1.79
N TYR A 761 5.64 -23.79 -1.12
CA TYR A 761 5.57 -23.69 0.34
C TYR A 761 4.16 -23.96 0.88
N ILE A 762 3.12 -23.42 0.24
CA ILE A 762 1.72 -23.68 0.60
C ILE A 762 1.35 -25.17 0.45
N ARG A 763 1.82 -25.83 -0.62
CA ARG A 763 1.62 -27.27 -0.79
C ARG A 763 2.33 -28.09 0.29
N ASP A 764 3.58 -27.74 0.60
CA ASP A 764 4.35 -28.40 1.65
C ASP A 764 3.67 -28.25 3.02
N LEU A 765 3.22 -27.04 3.35
CA LEU A 765 2.43 -26.80 4.57
C LEU A 765 1.14 -27.63 4.60
N SER A 766 0.45 -27.78 3.46
CA SER A 766 -0.76 -28.60 3.39
C SER A 766 -0.47 -30.09 3.59
N ARG A 767 0.63 -30.60 3.00
CA ARG A 767 1.12 -31.97 3.22
C ARG A 767 1.47 -32.21 4.68
N ILE A 768 2.29 -31.34 5.26
CA ILE A 768 2.67 -31.38 6.67
C ILE A 768 1.40 -31.37 7.53
N THR A 769 0.42 -30.50 7.26
CA THR A 769 -0.77 -30.38 8.09
C THR A 769 -1.68 -31.61 7.99
N SER A 770 -1.78 -32.24 6.81
CA SER A 770 -2.73 -33.33 6.54
C SER A 770 -2.22 -34.71 6.94
N ALA A 771 -0.90 -34.90 7.06
CA ALA A 771 -0.27 -36.21 7.30
C ALA A 771 -0.39 -36.77 8.74
N SER A 772 -1.16 -36.13 9.64
CA SER A 772 -1.38 -36.62 11.01
C SER A 772 -2.38 -37.80 11.05
N ARG A 773 -2.16 -38.75 11.98
CA ARG A 773 -3.06 -39.90 12.19
C ARG A 773 -4.49 -39.51 12.59
N GLU A 774 -4.71 -38.33 13.15
CA GLU A 774 -6.04 -37.85 13.57
C GLU A 774 -6.94 -37.37 12.40
N THR A 775 -6.39 -37.17 11.19
CA THR A 775 -7.12 -36.67 10.01
C THR A 775 -7.41 -37.72 8.94
N ARG A 776 -7.01 -38.99 9.15
CA ARG A 776 -7.52 -40.09 8.32
C ARG A 776 -8.87 -40.54 8.88
N PRO A 777 -10.00 -40.46 8.13
CA PRO A 777 -11.23 -41.09 8.58
C PRO A 777 -10.94 -42.56 8.81
N ALA A 778 -11.30 -43.06 10.00
CA ALA A 778 -11.16 -44.47 10.34
C ALA A 778 -11.71 -45.31 9.18
N ALA A 779 -10.86 -46.12 8.57
CA ALA A 779 -11.28 -47.02 7.51
C ALA A 779 -12.48 -47.82 8.03
N LYS A 780 -13.64 -47.68 7.38
CA LYS A 780 -14.83 -48.48 7.73
C LYS A 780 -14.39 -49.94 7.79
N PRO A 781 -14.65 -50.67 8.89
CA PRO A 781 -14.28 -52.06 8.97
C PRO A 781 -15.01 -52.80 7.84
N LYS A 782 -14.25 -53.48 6.98
CA LYS A 782 -14.80 -54.42 5.99
C LYS A 782 -15.68 -55.41 6.76
N LYS A 783 -16.99 -55.41 6.47
CA LYS A 783 -17.90 -56.45 6.94
C LYS A 783 -17.30 -57.79 6.53
N ARG A 784 -16.88 -58.58 7.52
CA ARG A 784 -16.50 -59.97 7.35
C ARG A 784 -17.80 -60.69 6.95
N ILE A 785 -17.91 -61.06 5.68
CA ILE A 785 -18.94 -62.00 5.24
C ILE A 785 -18.51 -63.34 5.83
N THR A 786 -19.12 -63.71 6.95
CA THR A 786 -19.12 -65.08 7.43
C THR A 786 -20.12 -65.85 6.57
N ASN A 787 -19.61 -66.57 5.57
CA ASN A 787 -20.30 -67.76 5.08
C ASN A 787 -20.35 -68.76 6.24
N ASN A 788 -21.54 -69.26 6.55
CA ASN A 788 -21.74 -70.62 7.01
C ASN A 788 -23.15 -71.05 6.61
N SER A 789 -23.17 -72.16 5.86
CA SER A 789 -24.18 -73.20 5.71
C SER A 789 -25.42 -73.13 6.60
#